data_AF-A0A525JD48-F1
#
_entry.id   AF-A0A525JD48-F1
#
_cell.length_a   1.000
_cell.length_b   1.000
_cell.length_c   1.000
_cell.angle_alpha   90.00
_cell.angle_beta   90.00
_cell.angle_gamma   90.00
#
_symmetry.space_group_name_H-M   'P 1'
#
loop_
_entity.id
_entity.type
_entity.pdbx_description
1 polymer ?
#
loop_
_entity_poly.entity_id
_entity_poly.type
_entity_poly.pdbx_seq_one_letter_code
_entity_poly.pdbx_strand_id
1 'polypeptide(L)'
;MATYIFETITAAQALAFGASDSLVFSNSTSHGSAMTVTYVAPTALTSAEVIVTDNADGHSVVFGTGVYGLGETGGHAAVFSDGSTLVVGDNVAGDNATGTAQGDGLFGGGGDDTLTGGNGADLMQGNGGNDSIVGGTKGIDTIFGGQGNDNIEVQSSGSFVQGNLGNDNIDGTTVTGHLTLLGGQGDDSIHGGSGDDILSGDKGDDTIAGGGGSDSIAGVDGDDSITTSGAGSDTLDGGNGDDTITAGASGSSVITGDAGDDSITVSGAGATTTVQIQGGSGDDTITDGGLGTDTILGGQGDDSIDVTGSGLKFIDGNLGNDTIVGGAGISTGDVVLGEAGNDSINFSAAAGTIAVHIDGGAGNDVIVGTTGSGADSITGNDGNDTITSGTSGSATLDGGNGDDSIALNGAAGTSADTVTGGAGNDTITAAAGHGADVIIVGDGNDSINVSGAIGPQTITAGAGHDHIIGSSGNDLIQVGAGGDHIDGGLGSNTIVGGAGDDTIHGGAHGAGTDVLTGGGGADDFTFSAGDSQATAASTPNAGITQIRDWTSADSLDFGLGHASGTNFSTTTATDFNDAITEANAHLGTGSFVAVQVGTDVIVFADTSTSAAGSTPAIIGTPDHHISAADDAVTLVGKTLADINFSNII
;
A
#
# COMPACT_ATOMS: atom_id res chain seq x y z
N MET A 1 50.48 -31.78 -46.72
CA MET A 1 49.37 -32.72 -46.98
C MET A 1 49.84 -34.14 -46.82
N ALA A 2 50.16 -34.46 -45.56
CA ALA A 2 49.92 -35.79 -45.04
C ALA A 2 48.49 -35.84 -44.48
N THR A 3 47.87 -37.01 -44.57
CA THR A 3 46.58 -37.29 -43.92
C THR A 3 46.85 -38.23 -42.76
N TYR A 4 46.46 -37.84 -41.55
CA TYR A 4 46.61 -38.62 -40.33
C TYR A 4 45.25 -39.09 -39.83
N ILE A 5 45.21 -40.30 -39.28
CA ILE A 5 44.02 -40.85 -38.62
C ILE A 5 44.15 -40.56 -37.13
N PHE A 6 43.20 -39.81 -36.55
CA PHE A 6 43.27 -39.34 -35.17
C PHE A 6 43.50 -40.49 -34.18
N GLU A 7 42.80 -41.62 -34.34
CA GLU A 7 42.87 -42.75 -33.39
C GLU A 7 44.22 -43.49 -33.40
N THR A 8 45.10 -43.19 -34.37
CA THR A 8 46.38 -43.88 -34.55
C THR A 8 47.57 -42.94 -34.70
N ILE A 9 47.35 -41.63 -34.64
CA ILE A 9 48.43 -40.65 -34.77
C ILE A 9 49.37 -40.77 -33.56
N THR A 10 50.67 -40.83 -33.83
CA THR A 10 51.67 -40.85 -32.74
C THR A 10 51.93 -39.44 -32.23
N ALA A 11 52.35 -39.31 -30.97
CA ALA A 11 52.71 -38.01 -30.39
C ALA A 11 53.75 -37.23 -31.23
N ALA A 12 54.72 -37.93 -31.83
CA ALA A 12 55.72 -37.32 -32.70
C ALA A 12 55.13 -36.80 -34.01
N GLN A 13 54.09 -37.45 -34.55
CA GLN A 13 53.38 -36.99 -35.74
C GLN A 13 52.46 -35.82 -35.41
N ALA A 14 51.76 -35.86 -34.27
CA ALA A 14 50.90 -34.76 -33.81
C ALA A 14 51.70 -33.46 -33.56
N LEU A 15 52.89 -33.57 -32.96
CA LEU A 15 53.80 -32.42 -32.78
C LEU A 15 54.38 -31.87 -34.09
N ALA A 16 54.42 -32.70 -35.15
CA ALA A 16 54.91 -32.30 -36.47
C ALA A 16 53.76 -31.88 -37.42
N PHE A 17 52.51 -31.91 -36.96
CA PHE A 17 51.33 -31.55 -37.74
C PHE A 17 51.37 -30.05 -38.06
N GLY A 18 51.10 -29.69 -39.32
CA GLY A 18 51.08 -28.30 -39.77
C GLY A 18 49.84 -27.94 -40.58
N ALA A 19 49.69 -26.65 -40.88
CA ALA A 19 48.53 -26.04 -41.56
C ALA A 19 48.15 -26.65 -42.94
N SER A 20 49.03 -27.45 -43.54
CA SER A 20 48.73 -28.14 -44.82
C SER A 20 48.41 -29.62 -44.63
N ASP A 21 48.35 -30.15 -43.41
CA ASP A 21 48.02 -31.55 -43.16
C ASP A 21 46.53 -31.71 -42.84
N SER A 22 46.02 -32.93 -42.98
CA SER A 22 44.62 -33.22 -42.72
C SER A 22 44.53 -34.27 -41.63
N LEU A 23 43.63 -34.04 -40.69
CA LEU A 23 43.27 -34.99 -39.66
C LEU A 23 41.91 -35.60 -40.04
N VAL A 24 41.83 -36.93 -40.01
CA VAL A 24 40.62 -37.68 -40.33
C VAL A 24 40.29 -38.59 -39.16
N PHE A 25 39.01 -38.66 -38.82
CA PHE A 25 38.48 -39.55 -37.79
C PHE A 25 37.85 -40.75 -38.48
N SER A 26 38.24 -41.95 -38.05
CA SER A 26 37.80 -43.19 -38.66
C SER A 26 36.68 -43.89 -37.89
N ASN A 27 36.46 -43.48 -36.64
CA ASN A 27 35.36 -43.94 -35.81
C ASN A 27 34.04 -43.24 -36.18
N SER A 28 32.93 -43.99 -36.17
CA SER A 28 31.59 -43.48 -36.44
C SER A 28 30.91 -42.85 -35.22
N THR A 29 31.48 -43.02 -34.02
CA THR A 29 30.96 -42.38 -32.79
C THR A 29 31.65 -41.06 -32.46
N SER A 30 32.73 -40.73 -33.16
CA SER A 30 33.48 -39.49 -32.99
C SER A 30 32.95 -38.47 -34.01
N HIS A 31 32.45 -37.34 -33.53
CA HIS A 31 31.89 -36.25 -34.34
C HIS A 31 32.27 -34.90 -33.74
N GLY A 32 32.13 -33.82 -34.51
CA GLY A 32 32.60 -32.47 -34.15
C GLY A 32 32.16 -32.02 -32.75
N SER A 33 30.85 -32.13 -32.46
CA SER A 33 30.28 -31.78 -31.15
C SER A 33 30.67 -32.71 -29.99
N ALA A 34 31.31 -33.85 -30.24
CA ALA A 34 31.87 -34.72 -29.20
C ALA A 34 33.35 -34.42 -28.89
N MET A 35 33.93 -33.38 -29.50
CA MET A 35 35.33 -33.02 -29.30
C MET A 35 35.49 -31.93 -28.24
N THR A 36 36.45 -32.12 -27.34
CA THR A 36 36.97 -31.05 -26.49
C THR A 36 38.28 -30.55 -27.07
N VAL A 37 38.40 -29.23 -27.28
CA VAL A 37 39.66 -28.57 -27.62
C VAL A 37 40.12 -27.79 -26.40
N THR A 38 41.24 -28.20 -25.81
CA THR A 38 41.86 -27.48 -24.70
C THR A 38 43.10 -26.76 -25.20
N TYR A 39 43.08 -25.44 -25.13
CA TYR A 39 44.27 -24.63 -25.32
C TYR A 39 45.10 -24.61 -24.02
N VAL A 40 46.36 -25.00 -24.11
CA VAL A 40 47.34 -24.91 -23.03
C VAL A 40 48.32 -23.79 -23.35
N ALA A 41 48.21 -22.69 -22.61
CA ALA A 41 49.06 -21.51 -22.78
C ALA A 41 50.56 -21.86 -22.63
N PRO A 42 51.44 -21.15 -23.35
CA PRO A 42 52.88 -21.36 -23.25
C PRO A 42 53.38 -20.93 -21.87
N THR A 43 54.33 -21.68 -21.32
CA THR A 43 55.07 -21.25 -20.12
C THR A 43 56.45 -20.73 -20.50
N ALA A 44 57.20 -20.21 -19.54
CA ALA A 44 58.60 -19.86 -19.76
C ALA A 44 59.48 -21.06 -20.21
N LEU A 45 58.99 -22.30 -20.05
CA LEU A 45 59.72 -23.54 -20.33
C LEU A 45 59.07 -24.43 -21.39
N THR A 46 57.81 -24.17 -21.77
CA THR A 46 57.04 -25.01 -22.70
C THR A 46 56.33 -24.15 -23.74
N SER A 47 56.31 -24.61 -25.00
CA SER A 47 55.48 -24.01 -26.03
C SER A 47 53.99 -24.22 -25.70
N ALA A 48 53.13 -23.45 -26.34
CA ALA A 48 51.70 -23.67 -26.27
C ALA A 48 51.35 -25.02 -26.92
N GLU A 49 50.35 -25.69 -26.37
CA GLU A 49 49.86 -26.98 -26.84
C GLU A 49 48.35 -26.91 -27.02
N VAL A 50 47.84 -27.63 -28.02
CA VAL A 50 46.39 -27.83 -28.18
C VAL A 50 46.12 -29.30 -27.95
N ILE A 51 45.26 -29.59 -26.98
CA ILE A 51 44.84 -30.95 -26.67
C ILE A 51 43.46 -31.13 -27.30
N VAL A 52 43.38 -32.02 -28.29
CA VAL A 52 42.11 -32.45 -28.84
C VAL A 52 41.76 -33.77 -28.17
N THR A 53 40.60 -33.81 -27.52
CA THR A 53 40.08 -35.01 -26.85
C THR A 53 38.78 -35.42 -27.49
N ASP A 54 38.69 -36.68 -27.90
CA ASP A 54 37.42 -37.30 -28.26
C ASP A 54 36.72 -37.75 -26.98
N ASN A 55 35.59 -37.13 -26.67
CA ASN A 55 34.84 -37.45 -25.45
C ASN A 55 34.09 -38.80 -25.57
N ALA A 56 33.90 -39.33 -26.78
CA ALA A 56 33.20 -40.59 -26.99
C ALA A 56 34.01 -41.80 -26.52
N ASP A 57 35.33 -41.76 -26.64
CA ASP A 57 36.23 -42.84 -26.24
C ASP A 57 37.33 -42.43 -25.23
N GLY A 58 37.45 -41.13 -24.95
CA GLY A 58 38.42 -40.54 -24.02
C GLY A 58 39.84 -40.43 -24.59
N HIS A 59 40.04 -40.61 -25.90
CA HIS A 59 41.34 -40.49 -26.54
C HIS A 59 41.74 -39.02 -26.73
N SER A 60 42.88 -38.62 -26.14
CA SER A 60 43.45 -37.28 -26.29
C SER A 60 44.76 -37.30 -27.08
N VAL A 61 44.89 -36.35 -28.00
CA VAL A 61 46.13 -36.11 -28.76
C VAL A 61 46.59 -34.67 -28.53
N VAL A 62 47.87 -34.53 -28.18
CA VAL A 62 48.51 -33.22 -27.98
C VAL A 62 49.17 -32.79 -29.27
N PHE A 63 48.76 -31.64 -29.79
CA PHE A 63 49.33 -30.99 -30.95
C PHE A 63 50.20 -29.80 -30.53
N GLY A 64 51.25 -29.55 -31.31
CA GLY A 64 52.04 -28.34 -31.17
C GLY A 64 51.36 -27.12 -31.80
N THR A 65 52.02 -25.97 -31.74
CA THR A 65 51.57 -24.69 -32.31
C THR A 65 51.41 -24.64 -33.83
N GLY A 66 51.48 -25.78 -34.54
CA GLY A 66 51.29 -25.88 -35.99
C GLY A 66 49.83 -26.05 -36.41
N VAL A 67 48.91 -26.19 -35.44
CA VAL A 67 47.46 -26.38 -35.64
C VAL A 67 46.69 -25.05 -35.81
N TYR A 68 47.32 -23.92 -35.48
CA TYR A 68 46.80 -22.53 -35.61
C TYR A 68 46.58 -22.09 -37.08
N GLY A 69 45.93 -22.91 -37.89
CA GLY A 69 45.80 -22.67 -39.33
C GLY A 69 44.80 -23.58 -40.01
N LEU A 70 43.81 -24.09 -39.28
CA LEU A 70 42.63 -24.75 -39.87
C LEU A 70 41.63 -23.72 -40.45
N GLY A 71 42.08 -22.55 -40.89
CA GLY A 71 41.24 -21.59 -41.59
C GLY A 71 42.01 -20.41 -42.14
N GLU A 72 42.21 -20.36 -43.46
CA GLU A 72 42.17 -19.09 -44.20
C GLU A 72 41.67 -19.40 -45.60
N THR A 73 40.36 -19.30 -45.81
CA THR A 73 39.72 -19.33 -47.15
C THR A 73 39.99 -20.60 -48.00
N GLY A 74 39.36 -21.74 -47.69
CA GLY A 74 39.41 -22.89 -48.61
C GLY A 74 39.29 -24.31 -48.06
N GLY A 75 38.74 -24.51 -46.86
CA GLY A 75 38.10 -25.78 -46.50
C GLY A 75 38.98 -26.90 -45.98
N HIS A 76 39.79 -26.68 -44.94
CA HIS A 76 40.37 -27.81 -44.20
C HIS A 76 40.14 -27.66 -42.70
N ALA A 77 38.86 -27.83 -42.34
CA ALA A 77 38.46 -28.37 -41.06
C ALA A 77 38.81 -29.88 -41.01
N ALA A 78 39.02 -30.45 -39.84
CA ALA A 78 39.07 -31.91 -39.75
C ALA A 78 37.66 -32.46 -40.02
N VAL A 79 37.49 -33.18 -41.13
CA VAL A 79 36.18 -33.73 -41.53
C VAL A 79 36.04 -35.14 -40.95
N PHE A 80 34.97 -35.36 -40.20
CA PHE A 80 34.62 -36.65 -39.63
C PHE A 80 33.91 -37.52 -40.66
N SER A 81 33.86 -38.83 -40.39
CA SER A 81 33.24 -39.81 -41.30
C SER A 81 31.73 -39.60 -41.49
N ASP A 82 31.08 -38.92 -40.55
CA ASP A 82 29.66 -38.55 -40.59
C ASP A 82 29.38 -37.24 -41.35
N GLY A 83 30.44 -36.53 -41.75
CA GLY A 83 30.36 -35.25 -42.46
C GLY A 83 30.48 -34.01 -41.57
N SER A 84 30.52 -34.16 -40.24
CA SER A 84 30.82 -33.05 -39.33
C SER A 84 32.26 -32.57 -39.48
N THR A 85 32.57 -31.44 -38.86
CA THR A 85 33.83 -30.72 -38.96
C THR A 85 34.30 -30.22 -37.60
N LEU A 86 35.63 -30.17 -37.42
CA LEU A 86 36.29 -29.50 -36.30
C LEU A 86 37.19 -28.39 -36.86
N VAL A 87 36.95 -27.16 -36.42
CA VAL A 87 37.73 -25.95 -36.73
C VAL A 87 38.36 -25.43 -35.45
N VAL A 88 39.66 -25.12 -35.51
CA VAL A 88 40.42 -24.49 -34.42
C VAL A 88 41.21 -23.34 -35.04
N GLY A 89 40.86 -22.11 -34.66
CA GLY A 89 41.54 -20.90 -35.11
C GLY A 89 42.83 -20.61 -34.35
N ASP A 90 43.44 -19.46 -34.66
CA ASP A 90 44.70 -19.03 -34.08
C ASP A 90 44.51 -18.17 -32.82
N ASN A 91 45.57 -17.51 -32.35
CA ASN A 91 45.55 -16.76 -31.09
C ASN A 91 45.80 -15.26 -31.28
N VAL A 92 45.77 -14.76 -32.51
CA VAL A 92 46.29 -13.42 -32.85
C VAL A 92 45.43 -12.70 -33.89
N ALA A 93 44.87 -13.39 -34.87
CA ALA A 93 44.10 -12.81 -35.96
C ALA A 93 42.65 -13.30 -35.90
N GLY A 94 41.72 -12.43 -36.32
CA GLY A 94 40.33 -12.81 -36.46
C GLY A 94 40.12 -13.87 -37.54
N ASP A 95 39.47 -14.97 -37.18
CA ASP A 95 39.18 -16.13 -37.98
C ASP A 95 37.76 -16.10 -38.56
N ASN A 96 37.55 -16.79 -39.69
CA ASN A 96 36.23 -16.94 -40.29
C ASN A 96 35.94 -18.44 -40.51
N ALA A 97 34.97 -18.98 -39.77
CA ALA A 97 34.60 -20.39 -39.81
C ALA A 97 33.11 -20.58 -40.14
N THR A 98 32.82 -21.56 -40.98
CA THR A 98 31.45 -22.00 -41.28
C THR A 98 31.40 -23.51 -41.22
N GLY A 99 30.54 -24.04 -40.36
CA GLY A 99 30.25 -25.45 -40.26
C GLY A 99 29.40 -25.96 -41.42
N THR A 100 29.00 -27.20 -41.28
CA THR A 100 28.27 -28.01 -42.25
C THR A 100 26.78 -28.08 -41.87
N ALA A 101 26.11 -29.18 -42.19
CA ALA A 101 24.76 -29.44 -41.72
C ALA A 101 24.73 -30.57 -40.67
N GLN A 102 25.90 -30.94 -40.15
CA GLN A 102 26.16 -32.01 -39.19
C GLN A 102 26.66 -31.36 -37.90
N GLY A 103 26.72 -32.08 -36.77
CA GLY A 103 27.14 -31.48 -35.51
C GLY A 103 28.64 -31.17 -35.45
N ASP A 104 28.98 -29.91 -35.64
CA ASP A 104 30.33 -29.39 -35.80
C ASP A 104 30.94 -28.87 -34.49
N GLY A 105 32.26 -28.72 -34.45
CA GLY A 105 32.99 -28.05 -33.38
C GLY A 105 33.77 -26.86 -33.94
N LEU A 106 33.46 -25.63 -33.53
CA LEU A 106 34.10 -24.41 -34.05
C LEU A 106 34.70 -23.62 -32.89
N PHE A 107 36.02 -23.48 -32.88
CA PHE A 107 36.76 -22.75 -31.84
C PHE A 107 37.53 -21.60 -32.50
N GLY A 108 37.17 -20.36 -32.16
CA GLY A 108 37.74 -19.12 -32.73
C GLY A 108 39.20 -18.91 -32.33
N GLY A 109 39.45 -18.70 -31.05
CA GLY A 109 40.79 -18.75 -30.46
C GLY A 109 41.21 -17.41 -29.89
N GLY A 110 41.82 -16.54 -30.68
CA GLY A 110 42.21 -15.21 -30.24
C GLY A 110 42.15 -14.20 -31.38
N GLY A 111 41.56 -13.04 -31.16
CA GLY A 111 41.22 -12.09 -32.20
C GLY A 111 39.70 -12.02 -32.39
N ASP A 112 39.20 -11.05 -33.14
CA ASP A 112 37.76 -10.87 -33.36
C ASP A 112 37.28 -11.85 -34.45
N ASP A 113 36.64 -12.94 -34.06
CA ASP A 113 36.30 -14.07 -34.93
C ASP A 113 34.88 -13.99 -35.50
N THR A 114 34.61 -14.73 -36.57
CA THR A 114 33.27 -14.91 -37.15
C THR A 114 32.99 -16.40 -37.33
N LEU A 115 32.07 -16.93 -36.54
CA LEU A 115 31.72 -18.35 -36.50
C LEU A 115 30.25 -18.55 -36.94
N THR A 116 29.99 -19.56 -37.77
CA THR A 116 28.62 -19.94 -38.18
C THR A 116 28.47 -21.46 -38.11
N GLY A 117 27.63 -21.97 -37.21
CA GLY A 117 27.45 -23.40 -36.94
C GLY A 117 26.86 -24.15 -38.14
N GLY A 118 25.63 -23.80 -38.54
CA GLY A 118 25.00 -24.35 -39.74
C GLY A 118 23.60 -24.88 -39.47
N ASN A 119 23.34 -26.16 -39.72
CA ASN A 119 22.05 -26.79 -39.37
C ASN A 119 22.22 -27.99 -38.41
N GLY A 120 23.47 -28.28 -38.04
CA GLY A 120 23.80 -29.36 -37.12
C GLY A 120 23.61 -28.92 -35.67
N ALA A 121 23.80 -29.86 -34.74
CA ALA A 121 23.91 -29.51 -33.33
C ALA A 121 25.37 -29.20 -33.03
N ASP A 122 25.70 -27.92 -32.97
CA ASP A 122 27.07 -27.43 -33.04
C ASP A 122 27.59 -27.00 -31.67
N LEU A 123 28.89 -27.23 -31.41
CA LEU A 123 29.62 -26.68 -30.27
C LEU A 123 30.49 -25.54 -30.78
N MET A 124 30.23 -24.32 -30.30
CA MET A 124 30.95 -23.12 -30.73
C MET A 124 31.55 -22.38 -29.55
N GLN A 125 32.77 -21.88 -29.72
CA GLN A 125 33.48 -21.11 -28.71
C GLN A 125 34.32 -20.01 -29.36
N GLY A 126 34.01 -18.74 -29.09
CA GLY A 126 34.78 -17.59 -29.59
C GLY A 126 36.18 -17.54 -28.98
N ASN A 127 36.26 -17.70 -27.65
CA ASN A 127 37.44 -17.68 -26.79
C ASN A 127 37.93 -16.28 -26.41
N GLY A 128 38.52 -15.50 -27.31
CA GLY A 128 39.11 -14.22 -26.91
C GLY A 128 39.17 -13.22 -28.04
N GLY A 129 38.68 -12.02 -27.82
CA GLY A 129 38.38 -11.06 -28.87
C GLY A 129 36.89 -10.77 -28.87
N ASN A 130 36.45 -9.84 -29.71
CA ASN A 130 35.03 -9.54 -29.84
C ASN A 130 34.47 -10.35 -31.01
N ASP A 131 33.81 -11.46 -30.69
CA ASP A 131 33.45 -12.49 -31.65
C ASP A 131 32.02 -12.32 -32.18
N SER A 132 31.80 -12.70 -33.45
CA SER A 132 30.46 -12.77 -34.05
C SER A 132 30.09 -14.22 -34.29
N ILE A 133 29.13 -14.75 -33.53
CA ILE A 133 28.77 -16.17 -33.55
C ILE A 133 27.31 -16.34 -33.98
N VAL A 134 27.04 -17.26 -34.92
CA VAL A 134 25.70 -17.60 -35.37
C VAL A 134 25.46 -19.11 -35.21
N GLY A 135 24.50 -19.49 -34.36
CA GLY A 135 24.05 -20.88 -34.14
C GLY A 135 23.70 -21.60 -35.43
N GLY A 136 22.84 -20.95 -36.20
CA GLY A 136 22.18 -21.53 -37.36
C GLY A 136 20.75 -21.95 -37.05
N THR A 137 19.96 -22.21 -38.10
CA THR A 137 18.49 -22.26 -37.97
C THR A 137 17.92 -23.58 -37.43
N LYS A 138 18.78 -24.57 -37.18
CA LYS A 138 18.41 -25.95 -36.80
C LYS A 138 19.54 -26.57 -36.00
N GLY A 139 19.21 -27.64 -35.30
CA GLY A 139 20.12 -28.27 -34.34
C GLY A 139 19.92 -27.66 -32.97
N ILE A 140 20.50 -28.27 -31.95
CA ILE A 140 20.57 -27.69 -30.61
C ILE A 140 22.03 -27.35 -30.43
N ASP A 141 22.32 -26.05 -30.34
CA ASP A 141 23.68 -25.54 -30.33
C ASP A 141 24.11 -25.26 -28.89
N THR A 142 25.41 -25.37 -28.65
CA THR A 142 26.06 -24.95 -27.41
C THR A 142 27.08 -23.90 -27.77
N ILE A 143 26.87 -22.66 -27.33
CA ILE A 143 27.67 -21.51 -27.73
C ILE A 143 28.31 -20.87 -26.50
N PHE A 144 29.61 -20.61 -26.56
CA PHE A 144 30.34 -19.82 -25.58
C PHE A 144 30.96 -18.62 -26.29
N GLY A 145 30.69 -17.39 -25.83
CA GLY A 145 31.35 -16.18 -26.34
C GLY A 145 32.86 -16.23 -26.03
N GLY A 146 33.21 -16.00 -24.77
CA GLY A 146 34.58 -16.08 -24.30
C GLY A 146 34.99 -14.81 -23.57
N GLN A 147 36.14 -14.25 -23.94
CA GLN A 147 36.61 -12.96 -23.43
C GLN A 147 36.42 -11.91 -24.50
N GLY A 148 35.79 -10.80 -24.18
CA GLY A 148 35.54 -9.71 -25.12
C GLY A 148 34.04 -9.43 -25.18
N ASN A 149 33.67 -8.46 -26.01
CA ASN A 149 32.28 -8.08 -26.18
C ASN A 149 31.74 -8.82 -27.41
N ASP A 150 31.09 -9.95 -27.19
CA ASP A 150 30.67 -10.87 -28.24
C ASP A 150 29.27 -10.54 -28.75
N ASN A 151 29.00 -10.89 -30.00
CA ASN A 151 27.69 -10.77 -30.64
C ASN A 151 27.22 -12.15 -31.11
N ILE A 152 26.26 -12.72 -30.39
CA ILE A 152 25.79 -14.09 -30.54
C ILE A 152 24.35 -14.08 -31.05
N GLU A 153 24.10 -14.64 -32.23
CA GLU A 153 22.77 -14.81 -32.80
C GLU A 153 22.32 -16.29 -32.72
N VAL A 154 21.24 -16.52 -31.99
CA VAL A 154 20.62 -17.84 -31.84
C VAL A 154 19.40 -17.93 -32.75
N GLN A 155 19.36 -18.96 -33.60
CA GLN A 155 18.28 -19.14 -34.58
C GLN A 155 17.59 -20.50 -34.45
N SER A 156 17.96 -21.28 -33.43
CA SER A 156 17.52 -22.65 -33.18
C SER A 156 17.01 -22.79 -31.75
N SER A 157 15.90 -23.50 -31.57
CA SER A 157 15.29 -23.74 -30.25
C SER A 157 16.01 -24.86 -29.49
N GLY A 158 16.08 -24.75 -28.17
CA GLY A 158 16.70 -25.68 -27.23
C GLY A 158 18.19 -25.43 -27.03
N SER A 159 18.75 -24.40 -27.67
CA SER A 159 20.16 -24.06 -27.63
C SER A 159 20.56 -23.41 -26.30
N PHE A 160 21.80 -23.68 -25.89
CA PHE A 160 22.44 -23.12 -24.72
C PHE A 160 23.49 -22.09 -25.16
N VAL A 161 23.47 -20.91 -24.55
CA VAL A 161 24.45 -19.85 -24.81
C VAL A 161 24.97 -19.27 -23.50
N GLN A 162 26.28 -19.01 -23.45
CA GLN A 162 26.91 -18.24 -22.40
C GLN A 162 27.88 -17.20 -22.98
N GLY A 163 27.70 -15.92 -22.68
CA GLY A 163 28.60 -14.84 -23.11
C GLY A 163 29.99 -14.95 -22.47
N ASN A 164 30.02 -15.08 -21.14
CA ASN A 164 31.18 -15.23 -20.24
C ASN A 164 31.80 -13.93 -19.72
N LEU A 165 32.69 -13.27 -20.45
CA LEU A 165 33.50 -12.15 -19.94
C LEU A 165 33.48 -11.01 -20.95
N GLY A 166 32.94 -9.86 -20.57
CA GLY A 166 32.79 -8.69 -21.43
C GLY A 166 31.32 -8.35 -21.57
N ASN A 167 31.03 -7.29 -22.33
CA ASN A 167 29.65 -6.83 -22.51
C ASN A 167 29.11 -7.46 -23.79
N ASP A 168 28.38 -8.55 -23.63
CA ASP A 168 27.92 -9.44 -24.69
C ASP A 168 26.52 -9.09 -25.19
N ASN A 169 26.24 -9.34 -26.45
CA ASN A 169 24.90 -9.25 -27.04
C ASN A 169 24.44 -10.62 -27.51
N ILE A 170 23.42 -11.17 -26.86
CA ILE A 170 22.83 -12.48 -27.14
C ILE A 170 21.40 -12.30 -27.68
N ASP A 171 21.22 -12.52 -28.98
CA ASP A 171 19.96 -12.32 -29.69
C ASP A 171 19.27 -13.65 -30.06
N GLY A 172 18.21 -13.99 -29.33
CA GLY A 172 17.30 -15.10 -29.60
C GLY A 172 15.97 -14.68 -30.23
N THR A 173 15.79 -13.42 -30.65
CA THR A 173 14.48 -12.85 -31.06
C THR A 173 13.76 -13.60 -32.19
N THR A 174 14.48 -14.37 -33.00
CA THR A 174 13.90 -15.14 -34.11
C THR A 174 13.43 -16.54 -33.72
N VAL A 175 13.73 -16.98 -32.50
CA VAL A 175 13.43 -18.31 -31.98
C VAL A 175 12.00 -18.35 -31.41
N THR A 176 11.31 -19.48 -31.60
CA THR A 176 9.92 -19.69 -31.13
C THR A 176 9.77 -20.84 -30.13
N GLY A 177 10.85 -21.30 -29.52
CA GLY A 177 10.83 -22.33 -28.50
C GLY A 177 11.98 -22.12 -27.52
N HIS A 178 11.95 -22.82 -26.38
CA HIS A 178 12.83 -22.55 -25.24
C HIS A 178 14.32 -22.37 -25.58
N LEU A 179 14.96 -21.41 -24.93
CA LEU A 179 16.39 -21.15 -24.91
C LEU A 179 16.93 -21.18 -23.48
N THR A 180 18.25 -21.32 -23.35
CA THR A 180 18.97 -21.04 -22.10
C THR A 180 20.11 -20.09 -22.42
N LEU A 181 19.99 -18.83 -22.00
CA LEU A 181 20.93 -17.76 -22.33
C LEU A 181 21.49 -17.16 -21.03
N LEU A 182 22.81 -17.13 -20.91
CA LEU A 182 23.51 -16.57 -19.75
C LEU A 182 24.46 -15.46 -20.25
N GLY A 183 24.39 -14.27 -19.66
CA GLY A 183 25.29 -13.14 -19.97
C GLY A 183 26.71 -13.44 -19.50
N GLY A 184 26.92 -13.37 -18.19
CA GLY A 184 28.14 -13.81 -17.54
C GLY A 184 28.78 -12.73 -16.66
N GLN A 185 29.66 -11.91 -17.23
CA GLN A 185 30.35 -10.85 -16.50
C GLN A 185 30.49 -9.66 -17.43
N GLY A 186 29.98 -8.51 -17.06
CA GLY A 186 29.92 -7.33 -17.90
C GLY A 186 28.47 -6.91 -18.08
N ASP A 187 28.26 -5.79 -18.75
CA ASP A 187 26.89 -5.28 -18.95
C ASP A 187 26.35 -5.88 -20.25
N ASP A 188 25.55 -6.93 -20.12
CA ASP A 188 25.10 -7.80 -21.20
C ASP A 188 23.71 -7.39 -21.74
N SER A 189 23.42 -7.76 -22.99
CA SER A 189 22.14 -7.56 -23.64
C SER A 189 21.59 -8.90 -24.12
N ILE A 190 20.51 -9.38 -23.51
CA ILE A 190 19.95 -10.71 -23.74
C ILE A 190 18.50 -10.61 -24.22
N HIS A 191 18.17 -11.30 -25.31
CA HIS A 191 16.78 -11.47 -25.79
C HIS A 191 16.42 -12.94 -25.96
N GLY A 192 15.43 -13.45 -25.21
CA GLY A 192 14.93 -14.83 -25.29
C GLY A 192 14.09 -15.11 -26.54
N GLY A 193 13.26 -14.15 -26.94
CA GLY A 193 12.44 -14.23 -28.15
C GLY A 193 11.05 -14.76 -27.85
N SER A 194 10.65 -15.89 -28.42
CA SER A 194 9.39 -16.55 -28.04
C SER A 194 9.68 -17.97 -27.59
N GLY A 195 8.98 -18.44 -26.57
CA GLY A 195 9.27 -19.73 -25.95
C GLY A 195 9.21 -19.60 -24.43
N ASP A 196 9.37 -20.72 -23.74
CA ASP A 196 9.53 -20.70 -22.28
C ASP A 196 11.04 -20.69 -22.02
N ASP A 197 11.63 -19.50 -21.85
CA ASP A 197 13.08 -19.32 -21.84
C ASP A 197 13.67 -19.27 -20.42
N ILE A 198 14.97 -19.59 -20.29
CA ILE A 198 15.74 -19.41 -19.06
C ILE A 198 16.85 -18.40 -19.36
N LEU A 199 16.78 -17.23 -18.72
CA LEU A 199 17.69 -16.11 -18.95
C LEU A 199 18.38 -15.70 -17.63
N SER A 200 19.68 -15.41 -17.67
CA SER A 200 20.44 -14.88 -16.53
C SER A 200 21.40 -13.79 -17.00
N GLY A 201 21.39 -12.62 -16.36
CA GLY A 201 22.39 -11.56 -16.56
C GLY A 201 23.75 -11.95 -15.96
N ASP A 202 23.68 -12.53 -14.75
CA ASP A 202 24.81 -12.95 -13.90
C ASP A 202 25.51 -11.78 -13.19
N LYS A 203 26.34 -10.97 -13.86
CA LYS A 203 27.08 -9.89 -13.18
C LYS A 203 27.27 -8.71 -14.11
N GLY A 204 26.92 -7.54 -13.63
CA GLY A 204 27.00 -6.29 -14.40
C GLY A 204 25.60 -5.71 -14.55
N ASP A 205 25.50 -4.55 -15.18
CA ASP A 205 24.21 -3.89 -15.33
C ASP A 205 23.54 -4.40 -16.62
N ASP A 206 22.74 -5.45 -16.53
CA ASP A 206 22.27 -6.21 -17.68
C ASP A 206 20.93 -5.71 -18.24
N THR A 207 20.73 -5.88 -19.55
CA THR A 207 19.43 -5.63 -20.21
C THR A 207 18.86 -6.95 -20.71
N ILE A 208 17.77 -7.41 -20.10
CA ILE A 208 17.19 -8.72 -20.38
C ILE A 208 15.75 -8.57 -20.89
N ALA A 209 15.46 -9.17 -22.04
CA ALA A 209 14.12 -9.23 -22.61
C ALA A 209 13.70 -10.69 -22.80
N GLY A 210 12.75 -11.16 -21.99
CA GLY A 210 12.15 -12.51 -22.14
C GLY A 210 11.45 -12.68 -23.48
N GLY A 211 10.70 -11.64 -23.86
CA GLY A 211 9.86 -11.69 -25.04
C GLY A 211 8.50 -12.29 -24.69
N GLY A 212 8.15 -13.46 -25.20
CA GLY A 212 6.84 -14.06 -24.92
C GLY A 212 6.85 -15.57 -24.75
N GLY A 213 6.01 -16.02 -23.84
CA GLY A 213 5.98 -17.39 -23.32
C GLY A 213 6.10 -17.31 -21.81
N SER A 214 6.35 -18.42 -21.12
CA SER A 214 6.52 -18.43 -19.66
C SER A 214 8.00 -18.48 -19.33
N ASP A 215 8.58 -17.30 -19.07
CA ASP A 215 10.02 -17.13 -18.94
C ASP A 215 10.48 -17.22 -17.47
N SER A 216 11.71 -17.67 -17.27
CA SER A 216 12.43 -17.60 -15.99
C SER A 216 13.64 -16.69 -16.18
N ILE A 217 13.63 -15.51 -15.56
CA ILE A 217 14.64 -14.46 -15.77
C ILE A 217 15.23 -14.05 -14.43
N ALA A 218 16.56 -13.98 -14.35
CA ALA A 218 17.30 -13.45 -13.20
C ALA A 218 18.31 -12.37 -13.66
N GLY A 219 18.37 -11.22 -13.01
CA GLY A 219 19.42 -10.22 -13.19
C GLY A 219 20.70 -10.62 -12.45
N VAL A 220 20.56 -10.92 -11.15
CA VAL A 220 21.56 -11.43 -10.20
C VAL A 220 22.39 -10.35 -9.50
N ASP A 221 23.44 -9.78 -10.11
CA ASP A 221 24.31 -8.77 -9.50
C ASP A 221 24.46 -7.57 -10.45
N GLY A 222 23.97 -6.39 -10.09
CA GLY A 222 24.09 -5.16 -10.89
C GLY A 222 22.74 -4.44 -10.98
N ASP A 223 22.72 -3.25 -11.58
CA ASP A 223 21.48 -2.51 -11.78
C ASP A 223 20.82 -2.99 -13.09
N ASP A 224 19.92 -3.97 -13.01
CA ASP A 224 19.42 -4.72 -14.15
C ASP A 224 18.11 -4.15 -14.73
N SER A 225 17.91 -4.31 -16.04
CA SER A 225 16.69 -3.90 -16.75
C SER A 225 16.00 -5.12 -17.37
N ILE A 226 14.96 -5.62 -16.71
CA ILE A 226 14.21 -6.82 -17.12
C ILE A 226 12.88 -6.45 -17.76
N THR A 227 12.58 -7.00 -18.95
CA THR A 227 11.31 -6.76 -19.64
C THR A 227 10.67 -8.03 -20.20
N THR A 228 9.35 -8.18 -20.02
CA THR A 228 8.53 -9.18 -20.75
C THR A 228 7.38 -8.50 -21.47
N SER A 229 7.04 -8.99 -22.67
CA SER A 229 6.07 -8.31 -23.57
C SER A 229 4.98 -9.23 -24.11
N GLY A 230 5.02 -10.51 -23.75
CA GLY A 230 4.18 -11.56 -24.31
C GLY A 230 3.18 -12.16 -23.33
N ALA A 231 2.65 -13.31 -23.73
CA ALA A 231 1.74 -14.09 -22.91
C ALA A 231 2.41 -15.28 -22.29
N GLY A 232 2.15 -15.48 -21.01
CA GLY A 232 2.70 -16.57 -20.22
C GLY A 232 2.83 -16.17 -18.76
N SER A 233 3.25 -17.13 -17.95
CA SER A 233 3.47 -16.98 -16.53
C SER A 233 4.95 -16.84 -16.27
N ASP A 234 5.40 -15.61 -16.06
CA ASP A 234 6.84 -15.33 -15.91
C ASP A 234 7.28 -15.43 -14.45
N THR A 235 8.53 -15.83 -14.24
CA THR A 235 9.25 -15.68 -12.97
C THR A 235 10.40 -14.72 -13.18
N LEU A 236 10.32 -13.53 -12.58
CA LEU A 236 11.27 -12.45 -12.73
C LEU A 236 11.92 -12.17 -11.38
N ASP A 237 13.24 -12.09 -11.37
CA ASP A 237 14.08 -11.86 -10.20
C ASP A 237 15.13 -10.80 -10.57
N GLY A 238 15.10 -9.64 -9.91
CA GLY A 238 16.06 -8.55 -10.10
C GLY A 238 17.43 -8.99 -9.57
N GLY A 239 17.53 -9.14 -8.25
CA GLY A 239 18.72 -9.65 -7.58
C GLY A 239 19.31 -8.60 -6.65
N ASN A 240 20.61 -8.36 -6.73
CA ASN A 240 21.26 -7.28 -6.00
C ASN A 240 21.51 -6.09 -6.93
N GLY A 241 21.06 -4.90 -6.55
CA GLY A 241 21.22 -3.68 -7.34
C GLY A 241 19.89 -2.94 -7.41
N ASP A 242 19.91 -1.73 -7.97
CA ASP A 242 18.69 -0.94 -8.14
C ASP A 242 18.02 -1.34 -9.47
N ASP A 243 17.13 -2.33 -9.44
CA ASP A 243 16.63 -2.99 -10.65
C ASP A 243 15.39 -2.30 -11.26
N THR A 244 15.21 -2.43 -12.57
CA THR A 244 14.01 -1.99 -13.29
C THR A 244 13.33 -3.17 -13.96
N ILE A 245 12.16 -3.55 -13.45
CA ILE A 245 11.38 -4.68 -13.97
C ILE A 245 10.08 -4.19 -14.61
N THR A 246 9.89 -4.45 -15.90
CA THR A 246 8.61 -4.22 -16.60
C THR A 246 8.02 -5.54 -17.07
N ALA A 247 6.97 -6.00 -16.38
CA ALA A 247 6.30 -7.25 -16.69
C ALA A 247 5.02 -7.05 -17.52
N GLY A 248 4.87 -7.84 -18.58
CA GLY A 248 3.63 -7.96 -19.35
C GLY A 248 2.74 -9.06 -18.75
N ALA A 249 1.82 -8.71 -17.86
CA ALA A 249 1.17 -9.72 -16.99
C ALA A 249 -0.01 -10.49 -17.61
N SER A 250 0.05 -10.86 -18.90
CA SER A 250 -1.08 -11.60 -19.49
C SER A 250 -1.24 -13.05 -19.00
N GLY A 251 -0.32 -13.55 -18.17
CA GLY A 251 -0.47 -14.74 -17.32
C GLY A 251 -0.21 -14.45 -15.82
N SER A 252 -0.12 -15.49 -15.00
CA SER A 252 0.13 -15.35 -13.56
C SER A 252 1.62 -15.37 -13.28
N SER A 253 2.20 -14.22 -12.94
CA SER A 253 3.66 -14.04 -12.82
C SER A 253 4.08 -13.87 -11.35
N VAL A 254 5.33 -14.21 -11.07
CA VAL A 254 6.01 -13.92 -9.80
C VAL A 254 7.15 -12.95 -10.12
N ILE A 255 7.21 -11.85 -9.39
CA ILE A 255 8.15 -10.76 -9.62
C ILE A 255 8.79 -10.41 -8.28
N THR A 256 10.12 -10.41 -8.22
CA THR A 256 10.91 -10.07 -7.03
C THR A 256 11.97 -9.05 -7.43
N GLY A 257 12.08 -7.94 -6.71
CA GLY A 257 13.20 -6.99 -6.84
C GLY A 257 14.46 -7.46 -6.10
N ASP A 258 14.26 -8.00 -4.89
CA ASP A 258 15.27 -8.51 -3.96
C ASP A 258 16.01 -7.40 -3.18
N ALA A 259 17.20 -6.95 -3.58
CA ALA A 259 17.99 -6.02 -2.76
C ALA A 259 18.48 -4.81 -3.54
N GLY A 260 17.97 -3.63 -3.19
CA GLY A 260 18.24 -2.35 -3.82
C GLY A 260 16.96 -1.53 -3.89
N ASP A 261 17.04 -0.31 -4.41
CA ASP A 261 15.85 0.53 -4.58
C ASP A 261 15.20 0.18 -5.94
N ASP A 262 14.26 -0.77 -5.94
CA ASP A 262 13.76 -1.38 -7.18
C ASP A 262 12.56 -0.63 -7.80
N SER A 263 12.45 -0.66 -9.13
CA SER A 263 11.33 -0.10 -9.88
C SER A 263 10.56 -1.19 -10.63
N ILE A 264 9.44 -1.63 -10.07
CA ILE A 264 8.61 -2.70 -10.63
C ILE A 264 7.34 -2.12 -11.25
N THR A 265 7.13 -2.36 -12.56
CA THR A 265 5.91 -1.98 -13.28
C THR A 265 5.25 -3.20 -13.91
N VAL A 266 3.99 -3.42 -13.55
CA VAL A 266 3.16 -4.47 -14.13
C VAL A 266 2.12 -3.87 -15.04
N SER A 267 2.13 -4.25 -16.32
CA SER A 267 1.17 -3.74 -17.30
C SER A 267 0.40 -4.87 -17.99
N GLY A 268 -0.89 -4.63 -18.26
CA GLY A 268 -1.66 -5.47 -19.20
C GLY A 268 -2.11 -6.83 -18.66
N ALA A 269 -2.20 -7.03 -17.34
CA ALA A 269 -2.70 -8.28 -16.81
C ALA A 269 -4.16 -8.55 -17.16
N GLY A 270 -4.52 -9.82 -17.40
CA GLY A 270 -5.89 -10.21 -17.73
C GLY A 270 -6.76 -10.30 -16.47
N ALA A 271 -8.08 -10.06 -16.56
CA ALA A 271 -8.94 -10.04 -15.37
C ALA A 271 -9.06 -11.37 -14.57
N THR A 272 -8.36 -12.43 -14.97
CA THR A 272 -8.33 -13.74 -14.30
C THR A 272 -6.93 -14.17 -13.86
N THR A 273 -5.92 -13.31 -14.04
CA THR A 273 -4.53 -13.62 -13.65
C THR A 273 -4.29 -13.28 -12.19
N THR A 274 -3.27 -13.90 -11.62
CA THR A 274 -2.75 -13.54 -10.31
C THR A 274 -1.27 -13.20 -10.42
N VAL A 275 -0.91 -11.99 -10.06
CA VAL A 275 0.49 -11.54 -10.00
C VAL A 275 0.92 -11.48 -8.53
N GLN A 276 2.13 -11.94 -8.25
CA GLN A 276 2.78 -11.80 -6.96
C GLN A 276 3.97 -10.87 -7.15
N ILE A 277 3.98 -9.75 -6.46
CA ILE A 277 5.04 -8.76 -6.50
C ILE A 277 5.65 -8.65 -5.10
N GLN A 278 6.97 -8.73 -5.02
CA GLN A 278 7.76 -8.40 -3.85
C GLN A 278 8.81 -7.38 -4.26
N GLY A 279 8.86 -6.23 -3.59
CA GLY A 279 9.99 -5.28 -3.72
C GLY A 279 11.25 -5.92 -3.16
N GLY A 280 11.36 -5.96 -1.83
CA GLY A 280 12.42 -6.71 -1.16
C GLY A 280 13.05 -5.91 -0.04
N SER A 281 14.28 -5.45 -0.21
CA SER A 281 14.93 -4.51 0.69
C SER A 281 15.48 -3.32 -0.06
N GLY A 282 15.21 -2.12 0.43
CA GLY A 282 15.47 -0.86 -0.27
C GLY A 282 14.16 -0.08 -0.39
N ASP A 283 14.23 1.16 -0.84
CA ASP A 283 13.04 1.99 -1.00
C ASP A 283 12.40 1.72 -2.38
N ASP A 284 11.47 0.78 -2.45
CA ASP A 284 10.96 0.22 -3.70
C ASP A 284 9.81 1.04 -4.30
N THR A 285 9.76 1.14 -5.63
CA THR A 285 8.64 1.74 -6.37
C THR A 285 7.89 0.68 -7.16
N ILE A 286 6.65 0.39 -6.74
CA ILE A 286 5.79 -0.62 -7.37
C ILE A 286 4.58 0.04 -8.02
N THR A 287 4.40 -0.16 -9.32
CA THR A 287 3.20 0.24 -10.06
C THR A 287 2.47 -0.98 -10.60
N ASP A 288 1.29 -1.27 -10.04
CA ASP A 288 0.43 -2.34 -10.52
C ASP A 288 -0.70 -1.82 -11.42
N GLY A 289 -0.51 -1.96 -12.74
CA GLY A 289 -1.53 -1.76 -13.76
C GLY A 289 -2.26 -3.06 -14.17
N GLY A 290 -1.99 -4.17 -13.49
CA GLY A 290 -2.57 -5.47 -13.74
C GLY A 290 -4.05 -5.57 -13.36
N LEU A 291 -4.81 -6.32 -14.15
CA LEU A 291 -6.13 -6.77 -13.74
C LEU A 291 -6.04 -8.10 -12.98
N GLY A 292 -7.05 -8.45 -12.19
CA GLY A 292 -7.16 -9.79 -11.62
C GLY A 292 -7.04 -9.84 -10.10
N THR A 293 -6.32 -10.81 -9.55
CA THR A 293 -6.12 -10.93 -8.10
C THR A 293 -4.64 -10.91 -7.76
N ASP A 294 -4.17 -9.79 -7.25
CA ASP A 294 -2.74 -9.54 -7.11
C ASP A 294 -2.34 -9.39 -5.63
N THR A 295 -1.13 -9.85 -5.32
CA THR A 295 -0.48 -9.68 -4.02
C THR A 295 0.73 -8.80 -4.24
N ILE A 296 0.79 -7.70 -3.51
CA ILE A 296 1.84 -6.70 -3.61
C ILE A 296 2.44 -6.54 -2.22
N LEU A 297 3.72 -6.85 -2.09
CA LEU A 297 4.49 -6.73 -0.87
C LEU A 297 5.59 -5.69 -1.14
N GLY A 298 5.64 -4.60 -0.37
CA GLY A 298 6.72 -3.62 -0.42
C GLY A 298 8.03 -4.28 0.04
N GLY A 299 8.17 -4.47 1.35
CA GLY A 299 9.29 -5.21 1.92
C GLY A 299 9.93 -4.47 3.08
N GLN A 300 11.23 -4.21 3.00
CA GLN A 300 11.94 -3.38 3.95
C GLN A 300 12.37 -2.09 3.26
N GLY A 301 12.04 -0.94 3.81
CA GLY A 301 12.37 0.36 3.22
C GLY A 301 11.13 1.22 3.16
N ASP A 302 11.29 2.49 2.79
CA ASP A 302 10.14 3.39 2.63
C ASP A 302 9.58 3.22 1.20
N ASP A 303 8.61 2.32 1.04
CA ASP A 303 8.14 1.87 -0.27
C ASP A 303 7.04 2.77 -0.86
N SER A 304 6.93 2.80 -2.19
CA SER A 304 5.91 3.55 -2.93
C SER A 304 5.11 2.62 -3.83
N ILE A 305 3.86 2.32 -3.43
CA ILE A 305 2.96 1.41 -4.14
C ILE A 305 1.80 2.21 -4.79
N ASP A 306 1.71 2.19 -6.13
CA ASP A 306 0.61 2.77 -6.91
C ASP A 306 -0.21 1.69 -7.62
N VAL A 307 -1.48 1.56 -7.24
CA VAL A 307 -2.40 0.57 -7.81
C VAL A 307 -3.40 1.23 -8.76
N THR A 308 -3.20 0.96 -10.05
CA THR A 308 -3.98 1.54 -11.15
C THR A 308 -4.85 0.51 -11.88
N GLY A 309 -4.49 -0.77 -11.82
CA GLY A 309 -5.20 -1.88 -12.48
C GLY A 309 -6.34 -2.45 -11.63
N SER A 310 -7.48 -2.75 -12.26
CA SER A 310 -8.69 -3.18 -11.54
C SER A 310 -8.66 -4.66 -11.16
N GLY A 311 -9.07 -5.00 -9.95
CA GLY A 311 -9.16 -6.38 -9.51
C GLY A 311 -9.12 -6.46 -8.00
N LEU A 312 -9.15 -7.67 -7.43
CA LEU A 312 -8.93 -7.81 -6.00
C LEU A 312 -7.45 -7.66 -5.69
N LYS A 313 -7.11 -6.88 -4.67
CA LYS A 313 -5.73 -6.60 -4.30
C LYS A 313 -5.51 -6.95 -2.83
N PHE A 314 -4.40 -7.60 -2.56
CA PHE A 314 -3.80 -7.65 -1.23
C PHE A 314 -2.51 -6.83 -1.30
N ILE A 315 -2.46 -5.74 -0.55
CA ILE A 315 -1.35 -4.80 -0.54
C ILE A 315 -0.80 -4.76 0.88
N ASP A 316 0.50 -4.87 1.02
CA ASP A 316 1.18 -4.92 2.31
C ASP A 316 2.51 -4.15 2.22
N GLY A 317 2.60 -3.01 2.90
CA GLY A 317 3.79 -2.17 2.94
C GLY A 317 4.98 -2.87 3.60
N ASN A 318 4.71 -3.64 4.66
CA ASN A 318 5.68 -4.30 5.54
C ASN A 318 6.46 -3.34 6.46
N LEU A 319 7.77 -3.20 6.29
CA LEU A 319 8.64 -2.50 7.24
C LEU A 319 9.14 -1.20 6.62
N GLY A 320 8.73 -0.05 7.16
CA GLY A 320 9.16 1.26 6.70
C GLY A 320 8.00 2.23 6.66
N ASN A 321 8.25 3.47 6.23
CA ASN A 321 7.19 4.47 6.10
C ASN A 321 6.66 4.45 4.66
N ASP A 322 5.63 3.65 4.43
CA ASP A 322 5.20 3.31 3.09
C ASP A 322 4.16 4.29 2.56
N THR A 323 4.20 4.53 1.26
CA THR A 323 3.18 5.31 0.54
C THR A 323 2.37 4.39 -0.33
N ILE A 324 1.10 4.20 0.01
CA ILE A 324 0.17 3.34 -0.73
C ILE A 324 -0.93 4.20 -1.34
N VAL A 325 -0.99 4.24 -2.67
CA VAL A 325 -1.98 5.02 -3.42
C VAL A 325 -2.86 4.10 -4.25
N GLY A 326 -4.17 4.31 -4.11
CA GLY A 326 -5.20 3.54 -4.81
C GLY A 326 -6.16 4.45 -5.55
N GLY A 327 -6.42 4.13 -6.82
CA GLY A 327 -7.33 4.89 -7.67
C GLY A 327 -8.43 4.03 -8.28
N ALA A 328 -8.56 4.10 -9.60
CA ALA A 328 -9.52 3.28 -10.36
C ALA A 328 -9.19 1.76 -10.33
N GLY A 329 -8.01 1.39 -9.82
CA GLY A 329 -7.60 0.00 -9.66
C GLY A 329 -8.20 -0.70 -8.45
N ILE A 330 -8.60 0.05 -7.43
CA ILE A 330 -9.14 -0.52 -6.20
C ILE A 330 -10.55 -1.09 -6.43
N SER A 331 -10.83 -2.25 -5.84
CA SER A 331 -12.10 -2.96 -5.91
C SER A 331 -12.70 -3.24 -4.53
N THR A 332 -13.99 -3.56 -4.49
CA THR A 332 -14.62 -4.03 -3.26
C THR A 332 -13.96 -5.32 -2.79
N GLY A 333 -13.46 -5.31 -1.55
CA GLY A 333 -12.81 -6.46 -0.92
C GLY A 333 -11.27 -6.42 -0.95
N ASP A 334 -10.68 -5.33 -1.45
CA ASP A 334 -9.24 -5.12 -1.33
C ASP A 334 -8.84 -4.97 0.14
N VAL A 335 -7.66 -5.51 0.46
CA VAL A 335 -7.03 -5.46 1.78
C VAL A 335 -5.71 -4.73 1.66
N VAL A 336 -5.48 -3.77 2.54
CA VAL A 336 -4.28 -2.94 2.61
C VAL A 336 -3.76 -2.97 4.02
N LEU A 337 -2.49 -3.29 4.18
CA LEU A 337 -1.76 -3.27 5.44
C LEU A 337 -0.57 -2.30 5.29
N GLY A 338 -0.43 -1.32 6.17
CA GLY A 338 0.80 -0.52 6.29
C GLY A 338 1.87 -1.28 7.08
N GLU A 339 1.44 -2.02 8.10
CA GLU A 339 2.28 -2.82 9.00
C GLU A 339 3.16 -1.99 9.94
N ALA A 340 4.43 -1.70 9.68
CA ALA A 340 5.28 -1.03 10.67
C ALA A 340 6.01 0.17 10.08
N GLY A 341 5.68 1.35 10.59
CA GLY A 341 6.24 2.65 10.21
C GLY A 341 5.13 3.69 10.19
N ASN A 342 5.41 4.89 9.71
CA ASN A 342 4.39 5.93 9.62
C ASN A 342 3.89 5.98 8.17
N ASP A 343 2.82 5.27 7.90
CA ASP A 343 2.38 4.98 6.54
C ASP A 343 1.43 6.05 6.01
N SER A 344 1.43 6.25 4.71
CA SER A 344 0.56 7.17 3.99
C SER A 344 -0.31 6.39 3.00
N ILE A 345 -1.53 6.07 3.41
CA ILE A 345 -2.50 5.30 2.61
C ILE A 345 -3.57 6.25 2.06
N ASN A 346 -3.66 6.40 0.73
CA ASN A 346 -4.57 7.38 0.11
C ASN A 346 -5.41 6.80 -1.02
N PHE A 347 -6.68 6.53 -0.73
CA PHE A 347 -7.67 5.99 -1.67
C PHE A 347 -8.73 7.01 -2.09
N SER A 348 -8.46 8.30 -1.92
CA SER A 348 -9.40 9.37 -2.28
C SER A 348 -9.77 9.42 -3.78
N ALA A 349 -8.97 8.77 -4.64
CA ALA A 349 -9.27 8.65 -6.08
C ALA A 349 -10.23 7.47 -6.41
N ALA A 350 -10.47 6.54 -5.48
CA ALA A 350 -11.43 5.46 -5.64
C ALA A 350 -12.86 5.95 -5.35
N ALA A 351 -13.80 5.62 -6.23
CA ALA A 351 -15.20 6.08 -6.17
C ALA A 351 -16.18 4.96 -6.55
N GLY A 352 -17.49 5.19 -6.38
CA GLY A 352 -18.52 4.19 -6.70
C GLY A 352 -18.94 3.41 -5.46
N THR A 353 -19.14 2.09 -5.54
CA THR A 353 -19.59 1.27 -4.37
C THR A 353 -18.45 0.43 -3.78
N ILE A 354 -17.22 0.88 -3.99
CA ILE A 354 -15.99 0.21 -3.53
C ILE A 354 -15.95 0.26 -2.02
N ALA A 355 -15.68 -0.89 -1.39
CA ALA A 355 -15.52 -1.02 0.05
C ALA A 355 -14.18 -1.71 0.30
N VAL A 356 -13.28 -1.05 1.01
CA VAL A 356 -11.92 -1.54 1.29
C VAL A 356 -11.74 -1.91 2.76
N HIS A 357 -10.76 -2.75 3.02
CA HIS A 357 -10.21 -2.96 4.36
C HIS A 357 -8.81 -2.36 4.41
N ILE A 358 -8.60 -1.38 5.28
CA ILE A 358 -7.31 -0.73 5.51
C ILE A 358 -6.93 -0.93 6.97
N ASP A 359 -5.70 -1.34 7.19
CA ASP A 359 -5.03 -1.44 8.48
C ASP A 359 -3.73 -0.62 8.39
N GLY A 360 -3.58 0.42 9.21
CA GLY A 360 -2.36 1.24 9.29
C GLY A 360 -1.22 0.43 9.87
N GLY A 361 -1.36 0.01 11.13
CA GLY A 361 -0.42 -0.91 11.77
C GLY A 361 0.25 -0.22 12.95
N ALA A 362 1.58 -0.18 12.97
CA ALA A 362 2.35 0.40 14.05
C ALA A 362 3.09 1.65 13.57
N GLY A 363 2.71 2.81 14.08
CA GLY A 363 3.31 4.11 13.81
C GLY A 363 2.22 5.16 13.71
N ASN A 364 2.57 6.37 13.28
CA ASN A 364 1.59 7.45 13.15
C ASN A 364 1.14 7.53 11.70
N ASP A 365 0.05 6.85 11.37
CA ASP A 365 -0.39 6.65 10.01
C ASP A 365 -1.29 7.76 9.51
N VAL A 366 -1.27 8.01 8.21
CA VAL A 366 -2.17 8.95 7.53
C VAL A 366 -3.00 8.16 6.54
N ILE A 367 -4.28 7.97 6.86
CA ILE A 367 -5.19 7.13 6.10
C ILE A 367 -6.34 7.97 5.53
N VAL A 368 -6.55 7.87 4.23
CA VAL A 368 -7.67 8.50 3.53
C VAL A 368 -8.48 7.44 2.79
N GLY A 369 -9.72 7.23 3.24
CA GLY A 369 -10.67 6.27 2.67
C GLY A 369 -11.17 6.64 1.26
N THR A 370 -12.08 5.82 0.72
CA THR A 370 -12.58 5.99 -0.65
C THR A 370 -13.62 7.10 -0.75
N THR A 371 -13.70 7.84 -1.86
CA THR A 371 -14.76 8.85 -2.04
C THR A 371 -16.12 8.23 -2.42
N GLY A 372 -16.16 6.92 -2.65
CA GLY A 372 -17.35 6.15 -3.01
C GLY A 372 -18.38 6.06 -1.89
N SER A 373 -19.42 5.24 -2.09
CA SER A 373 -20.49 4.91 -1.16
C SER A 373 -20.40 3.48 -0.63
N GLY A 374 -19.27 2.80 -0.83
CA GLY A 374 -19.06 1.52 -0.17
C GLY A 374 -18.73 1.73 1.30
N ALA A 375 -18.73 0.62 2.03
CA ALA A 375 -18.54 0.62 3.47
C ALA A 375 -17.09 0.27 3.80
N ASP A 376 -16.24 1.28 3.88
CA ASP A 376 -14.83 1.11 4.20
C ASP A 376 -14.66 0.68 5.66
N SER A 377 -13.68 -0.19 5.91
CA SER A 377 -13.24 -0.59 7.25
C SER A 377 -11.80 -0.15 7.43
N ILE A 378 -11.56 0.85 8.27
CA ILE A 378 -10.25 1.46 8.46
C ILE A 378 -9.85 1.35 9.93
N THR A 379 -8.67 0.82 10.19
CA THR A 379 -8.06 0.75 11.53
C THR A 379 -6.69 1.43 11.51
N GLY A 380 -6.39 2.27 12.50
CA GLY A 380 -5.06 2.86 12.71
C GLY A 380 -4.09 1.91 13.42
N ASN A 381 -4.55 1.29 14.51
CA ASN A 381 -3.80 0.40 15.41
C ASN A 381 -2.88 1.14 16.41
N ASP A 382 -1.56 0.95 16.39
CA ASP A 382 -0.65 1.48 17.41
C ASP A 382 -0.01 2.78 16.92
N GLY A 383 -0.27 3.92 17.57
CA GLY A 383 0.37 5.21 17.30
C GLY A 383 -0.67 6.31 17.19
N ASN A 384 -0.23 7.51 16.81
CA ASN A 384 -1.11 8.67 16.73
C ASN A 384 -1.58 8.85 15.29
N ASP A 385 -2.71 8.25 14.95
CA ASP A 385 -3.16 8.11 13.57
C ASP A 385 -4.04 9.27 13.12
N THR A 386 -3.95 9.60 11.83
CA THR A 386 -4.83 10.56 11.17
C THR A 386 -5.69 9.83 10.17
N ILE A 387 -6.95 9.58 10.54
CA ILE A 387 -7.91 8.87 9.70
C ILE A 387 -8.91 9.87 9.12
N THR A 388 -9.01 9.89 7.80
CA THR A 388 -9.99 10.67 7.07
C THR A 388 -10.95 9.74 6.33
N SER A 389 -12.22 9.78 6.69
CA SER A 389 -13.23 8.94 6.03
C SER A 389 -13.49 9.38 4.58
N GLY A 390 -14.25 8.56 3.86
CA GLY A 390 -14.69 8.79 2.50
C GLY A 390 -15.66 9.96 2.31
N THR A 391 -16.33 10.08 1.16
CA THR A 391 -17.34 11.15 0.93
C THR A 391 -18.77 10.67 0.82
N SER A 392 -19.00 9.37 0.72
CA SER A 392 -20.34 8.78 0.78
C SER A 392 -20.26 7.37 1.40
N GLY A 393 -21.39 6.77 1.77
CA GLY A 393 -21.37 5.46 2.42
C GLY A 393 -21.10 5.52 3.92
N SER A 394 -21.33 4.39 4.59
CA SER A 394 -21.11 4.21 6.03
C SER A 394 -19.78 3.52 6.24
N ALA A 395 -18.84 4.15 6.93
CA ALA A 395 -17.54 3.57 7.26
C ALA A 395 -17.53 3.01 8.69
N THR A 396 -16.66 2.03 8.92
CA THR A 396 -16.19 1.65 10.25
C THR A 396 -14.77 2.15 10.41
N LEU A 397 -14.52 2.99 11.40
CA LEU A 397 -13.23 3.60 11.68
C LEU A 397 -12.82 3.25 13.11
N ASP A 398 -11.56 2.90 13.31
CA ASP A 398 -11.00 2.57 14.62
C ASP A 398 -9.60 3.19 14.71
N GLY A 399 -9.38 4.11 15.65
CA GLY A 399 -8.07 4.75 15.88
C GLY A 399 -7.08 3.72 16.43
N GLY A 400 -7.36 3.21 17.63
CA GLY A 400 -6.57 2.15 18.26
C GLY A 400 -5.90 2.64 19.55
N ASN A 401 -4.60 2.45 19.68
CA ASN A 401 -3.82 2.96 20.80
C ASN A 401 -3.04 4.20 20.37
N GLY A 402 -3.23 5.33 21.04
CA GLY A 402 -2.50 6.57 20.78
C GLY A 402 -3.43 7.75 20.81
N ASP A 403 -2.92 8.94 20.54
CA ASP A 403 -3.76 10.13 20.44
C ASP A 403 -4.19 10.29 18.97
N ASP A 404 -5.37 9.79 18.62
CA ASP A 404 -5.82 9.70 17.24
C ASP A 404 -6.64 10.92 16.77
N SER A 405 -6.63 11.18 15.47
CA SER A 405 -7.39 12.25 14.82
C SER A 405 -8.26 11.68 13.71
N ILE A 406 -9.56 11.53 13.98
CA ILE A 406 -10.53 10.98 13.04
C ILE A 406 -11.43 12.09 12.48
N ALA A 407 -11.37 12.30 11.17
CA ALA A 407 -12.20 13.24 10.44
C ALA A 407 -13.23 12.50 9.59
N LEU A 408 -14.51 12.65 9.94
CA LEU A 408 -15.63 12.18 9.15
C LEU A 408 -15.90 13.18 8.04
N ASN A 409 -15.66 12.75 6.80
CA ASN A 409 -16.02 13.46 5.56
C ASN A 409 -17.27 12.85 4.91
N GLY A 410 -18.04 13.66 4.18
CA GLY A 410 -19.35 13.21 3.74
C GLY A 410 -20.17 14.24 2.97
N ALA A 411 -20.88 13.76 1.96
CA ALA A 411 -21.98 14.47 1.32
C ALA A 411 -23.25 14.36 2.17
N ALA A 412 -24.08 15.41 2.14
CA ALA A 412 -25.18 15.54 3.09
C ALA A 412 -26.17 14.34 3.11
N GLY A 413 -26.40 13.78 4.31
CA GLY A 413 -27.66 13.14 4.70
C GLY A 413 -27.85 11.63 4.52
N THR A 414 -26.81 10.81 4.31
CA THR A 414 -26.98 9.33 4.27
C THR A 414 -25.89 8.47 4.88
N SER A 415 -24.69 8.99 5.16
CA SER A 415 -23.66 8.19 5.86
C SER A 415 -24.03 8.00 7.32
N ALA A 416 -23.76 6.82 7.83
CA ALA A 416 -23.94 6.46 9.23
C ALA A 416 -22.68 5.70 9.63
N ASP A 417 -21.70 6.43 10.14
CA ASP A 417 -20.38 5.91 10.42
C ASP A 417 -20.35 5.30 11.83
N THR A 418 -19.52 4.27 12.01
CA THR A 418 -19.17 3.74 13.33
C THR A 418 -17.73 4.09 13.58
N VAL A 419 -17.45 4.79 14.67
CA VAL A 419 -16.14 5.33 14.98
C VAL A 419 -15.73 4.89 16.37
N THR A 420 -14.55 4.30 16.48
CA THR A 420 -13.87 4.03 17.73
C THR A 420 -12.62 4.90 17.82
N GLY A 421 -12.42 5.60 18.94
CA GLY A 421 -11.16 6.30 19.22
C GLY A 421 -10.12 5.28 19.70
N GLY A 422 -10.35 4.73 20.89
CA GLY A 422 -9.59 3.64 21.46
C GLY A 422 -8.99 4.03 22.80
N ALA A 423 -7.67 4.03 22.91
CA ALA A 423 -6.96 4.40 24.12
C ALA A 423 -5.99 5.56 23.85
N GLY A 424 -6.10 6.66 24.58
CA GLY A 424 -5.34 7.88 24.35
C GLY A 424 -6.29 9.06 24.16
N ASN A 425 -5.78 10.26 23.91
CA ASN A 425 -6.62 11.46 23.82
C ASN A 425 -7.04 11.69 22.37
N ASP A 426 -8.24 11.23 22.03
CA ASP A 426 -8.68 11.19 20.65
C ASP A 426 -9.43 12.45 20.24
N THR A 427 -9.30 12.82 18.98
CA THR A 427 -10.03 13.93 18.37
C THR A 427 -10.91 13.43 17.25
N ILE A 428 -12.22 13.61 17.39
CA ILE A 428 -13.20 13.25 16.35
C ILE A 428 -13.91 14.50 15.85
N THR A 429 -13.93 14.68 14.53
CA THR A 429 -14.66 15.77 13.88
C THR A 429 -15.56 15.26 12.77
N ALA A 430 -16.73 15.90 12.58
CA ALA A 430 -17.60 15.61 11.45
C ALA A 430 -17.83 16.85 10.58
N ALA A 431 -17.75 16.67 9.25
CA ALA A 431 -18.02 17.75 8.31
C ALA A 431 -19.52 18.15 8.30
N ALA A 432 -19.82 19.24 7.60
CA ALA A 432 -21.19 19.73 7.53
C ALA A 432 -22.10 18.79 6.71
N GLY A 433 -23.26 18.42 7.27
CA GLY A 433 -24.28 17.62 6.59
C GLY A 433 -24.17 16.11 6.84
N HIS A 434 -23.27 15.66 7.69
CA HIS A 434 -23.16 14.25 8.09
C HIS A 434 -24.45 13.68 8.67
N GLY A 435 -24.65 12.38 8.46
CA GLY A 435 -25.84 11.66 8.88
C GLY A 435 -25.82 11.31 10.37
N ALA A 436 -26.16 10.07 10.70
CA ALA A 436 -26.35 9.61 12.07
C ALA A 436 -25.24 8.63 12.42
N ASP A 437 -24.31 9.04 13.28
CA ASP A 437 -23.09 8.29 13.56
C ASP A 437 -23.11 7.67 14.96
N VAL A 438 -22.35 6.59 15.13
CA VAL A 438 -22.08 5.95 16.42
C VAL A 438 -20.61 6.16 16.74
N ILE A 439 -20.33 6.87 17.82
CA ILE A 439 -18.99 7.28 18.23
C ILE A 439 -18.70 6.71 19.62
N ILE A 440 -17.58 6.01 19.75
CA ILE A 440 -17.09 5.39 21.00
C ILE A 440 -15.61 5.75 21.15
N VAL A 441 -15.27 6.78 21.92
CA VAL A 441 -13.86 7.25 21.98
C VAL A 441 -12.99 6.49 22.98
N GLY A 442 -13.54 5.94 24.07
CA GLY A 442 -12.81 5.04 24.96
C GLY A 442 -12.13 5.72 26.16
N ASP A 443 -10.88 5.36 26.45
CA ASP A 443 -10.16 5.87 27.62
C ASP A 443 -9.24 7.02 27.19
N GLY A 444 -9.34 8.20 27.81
CA GLY A 444 -8.57 9.38 27.39
C GLY A 444 -9.27 10.68 27.73
N ASN A 445 -8.63 11.82 27.47
CA ASN A 445 -9.33 13.11 27.49
C ASN A 445 -9.70 13.46 26.06
N ASP A 446 -10.88 13.03 25.62
CA ASP A 446 -11.25 13.02 24.22
C ASP A 446 -11.93 14.32 23.81
N SER A 447 -11.84 14.67 22.53
CA SER A 447 -12.43 15.87 21.94
C SER A 447 -13.30 15.50 20.75
N ILE A 448 -14.62 15.55 20.92
CA ILE A 448 -15.61 15.26 19.88
C ILE A 448 -16.29 16.56 19.45
N ASN A 449 -16.21 16.89 18.16
CA ASN A 449 -16.94 18.01 17.58
C ASN A 449 -17.70 17.58 16.31
N VAL A 450 -18.99 17.31 16.50
CA VAL A 450 -19.91 16.91 15.43
C VAL A 450 -20.98 17.97 15.16
N SER A 451 -20.70 19.22 15.50
CA SER A 451 -21.61 20.37 15.30
C SER A 451 -22.03 20.61 13.84
N GLY A 452 -21.27 20.06 12.87
CA GLY A 452 -21.63 20.07 11.45
C GLY A 452 -22.72 19.07 11.05
N ALA A 453 -22.95 18.03 11.83
CA ALA A 453 -23.86 16.93 11.49
C ALA A 453 -25.35 17.32 11.61
N ILE A 454 -26.20 16.65 10.82
CA ILE A 454 -27.65 16.94 10.72
C ILE A 454 -28.54 15.79 11.19
N GLY A 455 -27.98 14.61 11.45
CA GLY A 455 -28.68 13.44 12.00
C GLY A 455 -28.43 13.26 13.51
N PRO A 456 -29.20 12.39 14.19
CA PRO A 456 -28.97 12.05 15.59
C PRO A 456 -27.66 11.27 15.76
N GLN A 457 -26.85 11.66 16.74
CA GLN A 457 -25.59 11.03 17.10
C GLN A 457 -25.75 10.14 18.32
N THR A 458 -25.03 9.02 18.37
CA THR A 458 -24.83 8.24 19.58
C THR A 458 -23.37 8.32 19.99
N ILE A 459 -23.07 9.04 21.07
CA ILE A 459 -21.70 9.31 21.51
C ILE A 459 -21.48 8.67 22.88
N THR A 460 -20.43 7.87 23.00
CA THR A 460 -19.93 7.29 24.24
C THR A 460 -18.48 7.71 24.44
N ALA A 461 -18.18 8.45 25.52
CA ALA A 461 -16.82 8.92 25.78
C ALA A 461 -15.99 7.85 26.50
N GLY A 462 -16.15 7.68 27.80
CA GLY A 462 -15.60 6.53 28.51
C GLY A 462 -14.98 6.97 29.83
N ALA A 463 -13.65 7.03 29.91
CA ALA A 463 -12.98 7.50 31.11
C ALA A 463 -11.94 8.58 30.80
N GLY A 464 -12.03 9.72 31.48
CA GLY A 464 -11.12 10.86 31.39
C GLY A 464 -11.91 12.16 31.37
N HIS A 465 -11.30 13.28 30.96
CA HIS A 465 -11.95 14.58 30.93
C HIS A 465 -12.34 14.95 29.50
N ASP A 466 -13.54 14.56 29.11
CA ASP A 466 -13.98 14.60 27.72
C ASP A 466 -14.65 15.93 27.36
N HIS A 467 -14.48 16.35 26.11
CA HIS A 467 -15.12 17.55 25.56
C HIS A 467 -15.95 17.17 24.34
N ILE A 468 -17.25 17.38 24.43
CA ILE A 468 -18.21 16.99 23.40
C ILE A 468 -19.04 18.18 22.96
N ILE A 469 -19.09 18.39 21.65
CA ILE A 469 -20.03 19.28 20.98
C ILE A 469 -20.87 18.43 20.04
N GLY A 470 -22.14 18.25 20.41
CA GLY A 470 -23.18 17.55 19.68
C GLY A 470 -23.58 18.26 18.39
N SER A 471 -24.56 17.67 17.72
CA SER A 471 -24.99 18.02 16.37
C SER A 471 -26.26 18.88 16.39
N SER A 472 -26.97 18.94 15.24
CA SER A 472 -28.33 19.50 15.20
C SER A 472 -29.45 18.46 15.30
N GLY A 473 -29.07 17.19 15.44
CA GLY A 473 -29.96 16.04 15.63
C GLY A 473 -30.45 15.88 17.06
N ASN A 474 -31.18 14.79 17.33
CA ASN A 474 -31.55 14.44 18.70
C ASN A 474 -30.52 13.46 19.22
N ASP A 475 -29.54 13.95 19.97
CA ASP A 475 -28.34 13.18 20.28
C ASP A 475 -28.50 12.38 21.58
N LEU A 476 -27.83 11.22 21.63
CA LEU A 476 -27.65 10.41 22.82
C LEU A 476 -26.17 10.46 23.21
N ILE A 477 -25.86 11.12 24.32
CA ILE A 477 -24.49 11.35 24.78
C ILE A 477 -24.30 10.71 26.15
N GLN A 478 -23.27 9.88 26.31
CA GLN A 478 -22.87 9.25 27.56
C GLN A 478 -21.36 9.39 27.76
N VAL A 479 -20.91 10.17 28.74
CA VAL A 479 -19.48 10.53 28.85
C VAL A 479 -18.69 9.70 29.87
N GLY A 480 -19.34 9.17 30.90
CA GLY A 480 -18.73 8.13 31.72
C GLY A 480 -18.02 8.67 32.96
N ALA A 481 -16.71 8.49 33.11
CA ALA A 481 -16.00 8.84 34.34
C ALA A 481 -14.96 9.94 34.12
N GLY A 482 -15.06 11.02 34.88
CA GLY A 482 -14.14 12.14 34.90
C GLY A 482 -14.92 13.43 35.04
N GLY A 483 -14.33 14.54 34.65
CA GLY A 483 -15.01 15.84 34.73
C GLY A 483 -15.18 16.36 33.32
N ASP A 484 -16.37 16.15 32.77
CA ASP A 484 -16.61 16.24 31.34
C ASP A 484 -17.28 17.56 30.96
N HIS A 485 -17.07 18.02 29.73
CA HIS A 485 -17.72 19.20 29.16
C HIS A 485 -18.58 18.83 27.97
N ILE A 486 -19.89 18.97 28.09
CA ILE A 486 -20.86 18.55 27.08
C ILE A 486 -21.71 19.73 26.63
N ASP A 487 -21.72 19.99 25.33
CA ASP A 487 -22.74 20.78 24.65
C ASP A 487 -23.54 19.84 23.74
N GLY A 488 -24.83 19.66 24.03
CA GLY A 488 -25.72 18.80 23.24
C GLY A 488 -26.01 19.35 21.84
N GLY A 489 -25.72 20.62 21.55
CA GLY A 489 -26.04 21.25 20.28
C GLY A 489 -27.54 21.54 20.11
N LEU A 490 -28.04 21.53 18.88
CA LEU A 490 -29.48 21.75 18.66
C LEU A 490 -30.24 20.42 18.80
N GLY A 491 -31.57 20.49 18.88
CA GLY A 491 -32.41 19.28 18.91
C GLY A 491 -32.79 18.86 20.32
N SER A 492 -33.42 17.69 20.48
CA SER A 492 -33.83 17.16 21.79
C SER A 492 -32.85 16.09 22.24
N ASN A 493 -31.96 16.46 23.15
CA ASN A 493 -30.81 15.65 23.52
C ASN A 493 -31.07 14.80 24.76
N THR A 494 -30.43 13.63 24.85
CA THR A 494 -30.35 12.82 26.07
C THR A 494 -28.90 12.72 26.48
N ILE A 495 -28.55 13.35 27.60
CA ILE A 495 -27.17 13.45 28.08
C ILE A 495 -27.05 12.76 29.45
N VAL A 496 -26.04 11.92 29.59
CA VAL A 496 -25.62 11.27 30.83
C VAL A 496 -24.15 11.63 31.09
N GLY A 497 -23.90 12.46 32.12
CA GLY A 497 -22.57 12.84 32.61
C GLY A 497 -21.81 11.61 33.09
N GLY A 498 -22.04 11.21 34.33
CA GLY A 498 -21.66 9.89 34.81
C GLY A 498 -21.04 9.96 36.18
N ALA A 499 -19.72 9.94 36.32
CA ALA A 499 -19.05 10.04 37.61
C ALA A 499 -17.93 11.08 37.56
N GLY A 500 -17.86 11.96 38.55
CA GLY A 500 -16.99 13.12 38.57
C GLY A 500 -17.80 14.40 38.36
N ASP A 501 -17.12 15.54 38.29
CA ASP A 501 -17.78 16.85 38.31
C ASP A 501 -17.97 17.35 36.86
N ASP A 502 -19.18 17.18 36.32
CA ASP A 502 -19.47 17.42 34.90
C ASP A 502 -20.02 18.83 34.64
N THR A 503 -19.77 19.39 33.45
CA THR A 503 -20.40 20.61 32.95
C THR A 503 -21.29 20.28 31.75
N ILE A 504 -22.60 20.36 31.94
CA ILE A 504 -23.59 19.92 30.95
C ILE A 504 -24.41 21.10 30.44
N HIS A 505 -24.34 21.31 29.13
CA HIS A 505 -25.14 22.25 28.37
C HIS A 505 -26.05 21.45 27.43
N GLY A 506 -27.37 21.51 27.62
CA GLY A 506 -28.32 20.76 26.78
C GLY A 506 -28.38 21.26 25.33
N GLY A 507 -28.08 22.55 25.15
CA GLY A 507 -28.13 23.27 23.89
C GLY A 507 -29.53 23.76 23.52
N ALA A 508 -29.63 24.45 22.39
CA ALA A 508 -30.87 25.11 21.99
C ALA A 508 -31.83 24.13 21.29
N HIS A 509 -32.91 23.74 21.96
CA HIS A 509 -33.82 22.69 21.47
C HIS A 509 -35.09 23.20 20.78
N GLY A 510 -35.33 24.51 20.75
CA GLY A 510 -36.55 25.07 20.16
C GLY A 510 -37.81 24.56 20.88
N ALA A 511 -38.67 23.78 20.19
CA ALA A 511 -39.85 23.15 20.79
C ALA A 511 -39.59 21.72 21.34
N GLY A 512 -38.34 21.27 21.24
CA GLY A 512 -37.83 19.99 21.73
C GLY A 512 -37.69 19.93 23.25
N THR A 513 -37.02 18.93 23.79
CA THR A 513 -36.74 18.85 25.24
C THR A 513 -35.49 18.04 25.48
N ASP A 514 -34.53 18.64 26.18
CA ASP A 514 -33.34 17.93 26.63
C ASP A 514 -33.61 17.18 27.93
N VAL A 515 -33.03 15.98 28.03
CA VAL A 515 -33.07 15.13 29.22
C VAL A 515 -31.65 14.93 29.71
N LEU A 516 -31.34 15.53 30.85
CA LEU A 516 -30.01 15.58 31.44
C LEU A 516 -29.95 14.74 32.71
N THR A 517 -28.85 14.01 32.87
CA THR A 517 -28.52 13.22 34.07
C THR A 517 -27.06 13.53 34.38
N GLY A 518 -26.78 14.15 35.54
CA GLY A 518 -25.42 14.52 35.93
C GLY A 518 -24.61 13.30 36.39
N GLY A 519 -25.26 12.43 37.16
CA GLY A 519 -24.67 11.23 37.71
C GLY A 519 -24.11 11.46 39.11
N GLY A 520 -22.82 11.22 39.30
CA GLY A 520 -22.17 11.22 40.59
C GLY A 520 -21.03 12.20 40.67
N GLY A 521 -21.27 13.38 41.20
CA GLY A 521 -20.26 14.39 41.49
C GLY A 521 -20.94 15.67 41.92
N ALA A 522 -20.26 16.81 41.71
CA ALA A 522 -20.88 18.12 41.75
C ALA A 522 -21.01 18.66 40.32
N ASP A 523 -22.17 18.40 39.70
CA ASP A 523 -22.40 18.70 38.29
C ASP A 523 -22.94 20.11 38.08
N ASP A 524 -22.47 20.81 37.05
CA ASP A 524 -22.91 22.14 36.65
C ASP A 524 -23.76 22.09 35.38
N PHE A 525 -25.06 22.34 35.52
CA PHE A 525 -25.97 22.45 34.38
C PHE A 525 -26.04 23.89 33.92
N THR A 526 -25.54 24.16 32.73
CA THR A 526 -25.40 25.53 32.19
C THR A 526 -26.45 25.82 31.12
N PHE A 527 -26.89 27.07 31.06
CA PHE A 527 -27.92 27.54 30.14
C PHE A 527 -27.53 28.91 29.54
N SER A 528 -27.70 29.05 28.24
CA SER A 528 -27.72 30.32 27.51
C SER A 528 -29.16 30.83 27.39
N ALA A 529 -29.30 32.15 27.20
CA ALA A 529 -30.61 32.79 27.11
C ALA A 529 -31.47 32.20 25.97
N GLY A 530 -32.60 31.60 26.36
CA GLY A 530 -33.59 31.04 25.44
C GLY A 530 -33.28 29.63 24.95
N ASP A 531 -32.35 28.93 25.61
CA ASP A 531 -32.11 27.50 25.37
C ASP A 531 -33.35 26.69 25.74
N SER A 532 -34.04 27.07 26.82
CA SER A 532 -35.19 26.35 27.36
C SER A 532 -36.43 27.23 27.44
N GLN A 533 -37.34 27.09 26.47
CA GLN A 533 -38.46 28.03 26.31
C GLN A 533 -39.56 27.84 27.37
N ALA A 534 -39.65 28.78 28.30
CA ALA A 534 -40.73 28.88 29.30
C ALA A 534 -42.08 29.34 28.70
N THR A 535 -42.58 28.65 27.68
CA THR A 535 -43.85 28.99 27.01
C THR A 535 -45.04 28.21 27.55
N ALA A 536 -46.20 28.86 27.65
CA ALA A 536 -47.46 28.20 27.98
C ALA A 536 -47.85 27.22 26.86
N ALA A 537 -47.54 25.94 27.04
CA ALA A 537 -47.76 24.90 26.05
C ALA A 537 -49.09 24.15 26.26
N SER A 538 -49.62 23.57 25.18
CA SER A 538 -50.77 22.64 25.23
C SER A 538 -50.43 21.28 25.83
N THR A 539 -49.13 20.97 25.97
CA THR A 539 -48.56 19.80 26.61
C THR A 539 -47.67 20.25 27.77
N PRO A 540 -47.95 19.82 29.02
CA PRO A 540 -47.11 20.17 30.16
C PRO A 540 -45.65 19.75 29.90
N ASN A 541 -44.70 20.65 30.19
CA ASN A 541 -43.25 20.39 30.13
C ASN A 541 -42.64 20.18 28.72
N ALA A 542 -43.34 20.53 27.65
CA ALA A 542 -42.75 20.54 26.31
C ALA A 542 -41.98 21.84 26.07
N GLY A 543 -40.75 21.74 25.56
CA GLY A 543 -39.88 22.90 25.39
C GLY A 543 -39.02 23.23 26.63
N ILE A 544 -38.91 22.32 27.61
CA ILE A 544 -38.24 22.59 28.89
C ILE A 544 -37.29 21.47 29.23
N THR A 545 -36.02 21.82 29.44
CA THR A 545 -34.97 20.89 29.89
C THR A 545 -35.36 20.17 31.19
N GLN A 546 -35.11 18.86 31.23
CA GLN A 546 -35.40 18.00 32.38
C GLN A 546 -34.12 17.45 32.99
N ILE A 547 -33.88 17.73 34.26
CA ILE A 547 -32.79 17.10 35.04
C ILE A 547 -33.40 15.98 35.88
N ARG A 548 -32.87 14.76 35.74
CA ARG A 548 -33.50 13.54 36.31
C ARG A 548 -32.95 13.07 37.65
N ASP A 549 -31.77 13.53 38.04
CA ASP A 549 -31.08 13.01 39.22
C ASP A 549 -30.60 14.06 40.24
N TRP A 550 -30.76 15.36 39.95
CA TRP A 550 -30.44 16.53 40.81
C TRP A 550 -30.10 16.23 42.29
N THR A 551 -28.87 16.53 42.69
CA THR A 551 -28.41 16.43 44.07
C THR A 551 -28.14 17.81 44.68
N SER A 552 -27.86 17.86 45.98
CA SER A 552 -27.48 19.12 46.64
C SER A 552 -26.04 19.55 46.34
N ALA A 553 -25.26 18.75 45.62
CA ALA A 553 -23.91 19.09 45.17
C ALA A 553 -23.94 19.85 43.84
N ASP A 554 -24.92 19.55 42.99
CA ASP A 554 -25.08 20.09 41.64
C ASP A 554 -25.44 21.58 41.65
N SER A 555 -25.16 22.28 40.54
CA SER A 555 -25.53 23.68 40.29
C SER A 555 -26.32 23.89 38.99
N LEU A 556 -27.09 24.98 38.97
CA LEU A 556 -27.72 25.55 37.78
C LEU A 556 -27.08 26.91 37.50
N ASP A 557 -26.44 27.08 36.36
CA ASP A 557 -25.88 28.36 35.91
C ASP A 557 -26.65 28.89 34.70
N PHE A 558 -27.37 30.00 34.88
CA PHE A 558 -28.13 30.66 33.81
C PHE A 558 -27.34 31.81 33.15
N GLY A 559 -26.05 31.96 33.44
CA GLY A 559 -25.16 32.92 32.79
C GLY A 559 -25.44 34.39 33.14
N LEU A 560 -26.22 34.67 34.19
CA LEU A 560 -26.64 36.04 34.56
C LEU A 560 -25.60 36.81 35.40
N GLY A 561 -24.51 36.15 35.80
CA GLY A 561 -23.43 36.76 36.59
C GLY A 561 -23.88 37.23 37.97
N HIS A 562 -24.94 36.65 38.53
CA HIS A 562 -25.38 36.91 39.89
C HIS A 562 -24.51 36.13 40.89
N ALA A 563 -24.44 36.63 42.14
CA ALA A 563 -23.82 35.87 43.22
C ALA A 563 -24.83 34.81 43.70
N SER A 564 -24.37 33.57 43.86
CA SER A 564 -25.25 32.46 44.22
C SER A 564 -26.06 32.75 45.49
N GLY A 565 -27.33 32.31 45.48
CA GLY A 565 -28.25 32.49 46.60
C GLY A 565 -28.80 33.90 46.84
N THR A 566 -28.51 34.86 45.95
CA THR A 566 -29.17 36.18 45.98
C THR A 566 -30.35 36.19 44.99
N ASN A 567 -31.52 36.71 45.40
CA ASN A 567 -32.70 36.92 44.53
C ASN A 567 -33.57 35.69 44.16
N PHE A 568 -33.89 34.81 45.12
CA PHE A 568 -34.75 33.64 44.94
C PHE A 568 -36.11 33.76 45.66
N SER A 569 -37.16 33.22 45.05
CA SER A 569 -38.46 32.97 45.70
C SER A 569 -38.95 31.54 45.44
N THR A 570 -39.83 31.05 46.33
CA THR A 570 -40.48 29.74 46.17
C THR A 570 -42.00 29.85 46.26
N THR A 571 -42.71 29.07 45.45
CA THR A 571 -44.18 28.95 45.52
C THR A 571 -44.61 27.55 45.07
N THR A 572 -45.92 27.31 45.01
CA THR A 572 -46.50 26.03 44.59
C THR A 572 -47.61 26.29 43.59
N ALA A 573 -47.75 25.43 42.59
CA ALA A 573 -48.82 25.50 41.60
C ALA A 573 -49.46 24.13 41.35
N THR A 574 -50.68 24.13 40.82
CA THR A 574 -51.45 22.92 40.53
C THR A 574 -51.07 22.27 39.20
N ASP A 575 -50.62 23.06 38.24
CA ASP A 575 -50.10 22.61 36.96
C ASP A 575 -49.03 23.59 36.42
N PHE A 576 -48.51 23.29 35.23
CA PHE A 576 -47.46 24.05 34.58
C PHE A 576 -47.88 25.50 34.21
N ASN A 577 -49.12 25.70 33.73
CA ASN A 577 -49.59 27.02 33.34
C ASN A 577 -49.83 27.91 34.57
N ASP A 578 -50.34 27.30 35.65
CA ASP A 578 -50.41 27.95 36.96
C ASP A 578 -49.00 28.28 37.48
N ALA A 579 -47.99 27.44 37.22
CA ALA A 579 -46.62 27.68 37.63
C ALA A 579 -46.00 28.92 36.97
N ILE A 580 -46.23 29.15 35.68
CA ILE A 580 -45.82 30.39 35.00
C ILE A 580 -46.49 31.62 35.64
N THR A 581 -47.80 31.51 35.93
CA THR A 581 -48.56 32.60 36.55
C THR A 581 -48.01 32.93 37.94
N GLU A 582 -47.72 31.91 38.73
CA GLU A 582 -47.14 32.04 40.06
C GLU A 582 -45.69 32.55 40.01
N ALA A 583 -44.87 32.10 39.04
CA ALA A 583 -43.51 32.61 38.84
C ALA A 583 -43.52 34.12 38.55
N ASN A 584 -44.35 34.57 37.61
CA ASN A 584 -44.51 35.98 37.27
C ASN A 584 -44.97 36.85 38.45
N ALA A 585 -45.75 36.29 39.38
CA ALA A 585 -46.15 37.01 40.59
C ALA A 585 -44.99 37.23 41.58
N HIS A 586 -43.94 36.41 41.52
CA HIS A 586 -42.84 36.38 42.50
C HIS A 586 -41.51 36.94 41.97
N LEU A 587 -41.33 37.07 40.65
CA LEU A 587 -40.16 37.71 40.02
C LEU A 587 -39.97 39.19 40.40
N GLY A 588 -41.02 39.90 40.82
CA GLY A 588 -40.93 41.31 41.22
C GLY A 588 -39.97 41.63 42.39
N THR A 589 -39.36 40.62 43.01
CA THR A 589 -38.35 40.76 44.08
C THR A 589 -37.05 39.98 43.84
N GLY A 590 -36.90 39.26 42.72
CA GLY A 590 -35.68 38.51 42.41
C GLY A 590 -35.64 37.94 40.98
N SER A 591 -34.50 37.38 40.57
CA SER A 591 -34.25 36.90 39.19
C SER A 591 -34.69 35.46 38.97
N PHE A 592 -35.00 34.71 40.04
CA PHE A 592 -35.28 33.29 39.98
C PHE A 592 -36.48 32.88 40.86
N VAL A 593 -37.34 31.99 40.35
CA VAL A 593 -38.47 31.43 41.11
C VAL A 593 -38.53 29.92 40.96
N ALA A 594 -38.50 29.19 42.07
CA ALA A 594 -38.73 27.75 42.11
C ALA A 594 -40.20 27.46 42.46
N VAL A 595 -40.91 26.70 41.62
CA VAL A 595 -42.33 26.36 41.77
C VAL A 595 -42.50 24.86 41.91
N GLN A 596 -43.07 24.39 43.03
CA GLN A 596 -43.47 22.99 43.16
C GLN A 596 -44.72 22.71 42.31
N VAL A 597 -44.64 21.73 41.40
CA VAL A 597 -45.78 21.23 40.62
C VAL A 597 -45.85 19.71 40.75
N GLY A 598 -46.83 19.21 41.50
CA GLY A 598 -46.95 17.77 41.75
C GLY A 598 -45.71 17.21 42.47
N THR A 599 -44.97 16.32 41.82
CA THR A 599 -43.74 15.68 42.33
C THR A 599 -42.46 16.35 41.86
N ASP A 600 -42.56 17.37 41.01
CA ASP A 600 -41.42 18.00 40.35
C ASP A 600 -41.29 19.46 40.80
N VAL A 601 -40.10 20.03 40.67
CA VAL A 601 -39.89 21.47 40.84
C VAL A 601 -39.45 22.07 39.52
N ILE A 602 -40.04 23.21 39.17
CA ILE A 602 -39.64 24.00 38.01
C ILE A 602 -38.93 25.24 38.50
N VAL A 603 -37.71 25.47 38.04
CA VAL A 603 -36.95 26.70 38.30
C VAL A 603 -37.06 27.59 37.08
N PHE A 604 -37.64 28.77 37.27
CA PHE A 604 -37.73 29.81 36.24
C PHE A 604 -36.65 30.87 36.49
N ALA A 605 -35.94 31.27 35.43
CA ALA A 605 -34.95 32.33 35.44
C ALA A 605 -35.39 33.46 34.49
N ASP A 606 -35.47 34.69 34.99
CA ASP A 606 -35.66 35.89 34.15
C ASP A 606 -34.30 36.23 33.52
N THR A 607 -34.03 35.66 32.35
CA THR A 607 -32.77 35.81 31.62
C THR A 607 -32.82 36.93 30.59
N SER A 608 -34.02 37.45 30.28
CA SER A 608 -34.21 38.49 29.29
C SER A 608 -34.02 39.91 29.85
N THR A 609 -33.21 40.73 29.17
CA THR A 609 -33.24 42.18 29.36
C THR A 609 -34.27 42.77 28.40
N SER A 610 -35.30 43.46 28.93
CA SER A 610 -36.39 44.09 28.17
C SER A 610 -36.12 44.36 26.68
N ALA A 611 -36.88 43.69 25.80
CA ALA A 611 -36.71 43.76 24.35
C ALA A 611 -36.74 45.20 23.80
N ALA A 612 -35.85 45.47 22.84
CA ALA A 612 -35.84 46.69 22.04
C ALA A 612 -37.18 46.86 21.28
N GLY A 613 -38.11 47.62 21.86
CA GLY A 613 -39.40 47.86 21.20
C GLY A 613 -40.50 48.54 22.03
N SER A 614 -40.40 48.58 23.36
CA SER A 614 -41.30 49.37 24.22
C SER A 614 -40.54 50.52 24.89
N THR A 615 -41.21 51.67 25.00
CA THR A 615 -40.70 53.00 25.40
C THR A 615 -39.79 53.03 26.65
N PRO A 616 -38.85 54.00 26.75
CA PRO A 616 -37.52 53.81 27.32
C PRO A 616 -37.54 53.59 28.84
N ALA A 617 -37.38 52.35 29.26
CA ALA A 617 -36.74 52.02 30.53
C ALA A 617 -35.27 51.71 30.26
N ILE A 618 -34.45 51.93 31.27
CA ILE A 618 -32.99 51.97 31.23
C ILE A 618 -32.45 50.65 30.66
N ILE A 619 -31.55 50.72 29.69
CA ILE A 619 -30.76 49.58 29.21
C ILE A 619 -30.13 48.91 30.44
N GLY A 620 -30.53 47.67 30.74
CA GLY A 620 -29.98 46.88 31.86
C GLY A 620 -30.88 46.66 33.09
N THR A 621 -32.21 46.76 32.99
CA THR A 621 -33.12 46.24 34.04
C THR A 621 -33.89 45.00 33.55
N PRO A 622 -33.98 43.91 34.34
CA PRO A 622 -34.84 42.76 34.07
C PRO A 622 -36.29 43.21 33.85
N ASP A 623 -37.02 42.56 32.93
CA ASP A 623 -38.41 42.92 32.67
C ASP A 623 -39.40 42.30 33.69
N HIS A 624 -38.89 41.41 34.56
CA HIS A 624 -39.59 40.69 35.61
C HIS A 624 -40.83 39.96 35.09
N HIS A 625 -40.72 39.36 33.90
CA HIS A 625 -41.80 38.60 33.28
C HIS A 625 -41.28 37.42 32.45
N ILE A 626 -41.58 36.19 32.87
CA ILE A 626 -41.30 34.96 32.10
C ILE A 626 -41.96 35.04 30.73
N SER A 627 -41.13 35.13 29.72
CA SER A 627 -41.43 35.16 28.29
C SER A 627 -40.84 33.93 27.59
N ALA A 628 -41.02 33.84 26.27
CA ALA A 628 -40.40 32.78 25.48
C ALA A 628 -38.87 32.91 25.37
N ALA A 629 -38.30 34.06 25.76
CA ALA A 629 -36.86 34.30 25.74
C ALA A 629 -36.20 33.98 27.10
N ASP A 630 -36.99 33.58 28.09
CA ASP A 630 -36.54 33.25 29.43
C ASP A 630 -36.46 31.74 29.63
N ASP A 631 -35.56 31.32 30.51
CA ASP A 631 -35.22 29.92 30.71
C ASP A 631 -36.01 29.29 31.86
N ALA A 632 -36.41 28.03 31.66
CA ALA A 632 -36.97 27.19 32.72
C ALA A 632 -36.30 25.82 32.72
N VAL A 633 -36.17 25.21 33.90
CA VAL A 633 -35.70 23.82 34.03
C VAL A 633 -36.56 23.05 35.00
N THR A 634 -36.87 21.80 34.64
CA THR A 634 -37.65 20.89 35.49
C THR A 634 -36.72 19.91 36.20
N LEU A 635 -36.70 19.97 37.52
CA LEU A 635 -36.05 19.01 38.41
C LEU A 635 -37.04 17.89 38.72
N VAL A 636 -36.89 16.75 38.03
CA VAL A 636 -37.87 15.65 38.05
C VAL A 636 -37.79 14.88 39.38
N GLY A 637 -38.94 14.67 40.02
CA GLY A 637 -39.06 13.90 41.26
C GLY A 637 -38.47 14.58 42.50
N LYS A 638 -38.20 15.89 42.44
CA LYS A 638 -37.63 16.68 43.54
C LYS A 638 -38.69 17.53 44.24
N THR A 639 -38.37 17.92 45.48
CA THR A 639 -39.18 18.84 46.27
C THR A 639 -38.45 20.15 46.52
N LEU A 640 -39.18 21.22 46.89
CA LEU A 640 -38.54 22.49 47.27
C LEU A 640 -37.53 22.36 48.43
N ALA A 641 -37.58 21.28 49.21
CA ALA A 641 -36.61 21.02 50.27
C ALA A 641 -35.27 20.48 49.75
N ASP A 642 -35.25 19.94 48.54
CA ASP A 642 -34.05 19.40 47.87
C ASP A 642 -33.26 20.50 47.14
N ILE A 643 -33.80 21.72 47.06
CA ILE A 643 -33.17 22.86 46.40
C ILE A 643 -32.35 23.65 47.39
N ASN A 644 -31.06 23.80 47.09
CA ASN A 644 -30.18 24.73 47.78
C ASN A 644 -29.94 25.96 46.89
N PHE A 645 -30.47 27.12 47.29
CA PHE A 645 -30.34 28.35 46.48
C PHE A 645 -28.90 28.82 46.30
N SER A 646 -27.95 28.38 47.14
CA SER A 646 -26.53 28.68 46.89
C SER A 646 -25.96 27.99 45.66
N ASN A 647 -26.71 27.09 45.04
CA ASN A 647 -26.31 26.32 43.87
C ASN A 647 -27.01 26.80 42.59
N ILE A 648 -27.76 27.90 42.64
CA ILE A 648 -28.34 28.51 41.45
C ILE A 648 -27.66 29.87 41.25
N ILE A 649 -27.11 30.08 40.06
CA ILE A 649 -26.13 31.13 39.72
C ILE A 649 -26.69 32.04 38.61
#